data_AF-A0A535NZN7-F1
#
_entry.id   AF-A0A535NZN7-F1
#
_cell.length_a   1.000
_cell.length_b   1.000
_cell.length_c   1.000
_cell.angle_alpha   90.00
_cell.angle_beta   90.00
_cell.angle_gamma   90.00
#
_symmetry.space_group_name_H-M   'P 1'
#
loop_
_entity.id
_entity.type
_entity.pdbx_description
1 polymer ?
#
loop_
_entity_poly.entity_id
_entity_poly.type
_entity_poly.pdbx_seq_one_letter_code
_entity_poly.pdbx_strand_id
1 'polypeptide(L)'
;MPPFDEICPSFAGRRSRRAFSVTAAQRRPAAQYVTGPRPGAKPSAVAIVLAAGLGTRMRSVQPKLLHPLLGRPMLAYVLDAAAAAAPDHRPIVVVSPATAAIRHVLAGHADFATQDEPRGTGDAVRAALGSIPEGASEALVVNGDVPQLGAEVLARLLAVRRSTGSPMALTVVRTGTPGRLGRVVRAGDGAVERIVEAKDATPGELDLTEINAGLYAFDVPWLRRCIGDIQPSPATGELYLTGLVAMARDDGGAADVTVDDDGTLLGINDRAELADAERRMRGALNERWMVAGVTMIDPATAWIDTTVQLEPDVVLEPNVILRGSTRIGAGTRIGTGSQVVDSVIGRGCVVWASVLEGSELADDVEVGPFSHLRAGSSIGPGARLGNYAEVKNSRLGAGVQQHHMSYLGDADVGDRTNIGAGTITANYDGRSKHRTTIGEGVFLGVDTMLVAPLTVGDGAKTGAGAVVTRDVPPGKLAVGVPARMRDDRRRGGQHRDRERSGRRRASAGRAESRRPGPRATAGASRERRVAAGPGTFHVSLPITELLVIVLLTILEGFFVASEIALVSIRRSRVDQLVEEGRPSAQRVRRLLNDPGRFLAVIQLGLTFLGFFASAYAAVNLVSGLKGLLERVDVLRASAEGIALVVVTAILALFTIVFGELVPKTLALAHPERFALVLSSPVDLLARVLGPIVTVLTAITRAITRLFGADVPAEAQISAEELRLIVERGGEQGILEAEEEQMIHAVIELGERRVHEVMVPRIAIVALAADATFEEAIDTVVQEGHSRVPVYGTSIDEVVGILYAKDLLPFLKDSSDPRPPLRKLLRTPVFVPEGMSIDDLLHELQRRKVHLAIVLDEYGGTAGLVTIEDLLEEIVGEIQDEYDVEEPMVVRLSDDEARVD
;
A
#
# COMPACT_ATOMS: atom_id res chain seq x y z
N MET A 1 -34.13 5.73 -5.53
CA MET A 1 -33.87 5.36 -6.94
C MET A 1 -34.10 3.87 -7.11
N PRO A 2 -34.37 3.36 -8.32
CA PRO A 2 -34.47 1.93 -8.59
C PRO A 2 -33.12 1.21 -8.40
N PRO A 3 -33.09 -0.14 -8.39
CA PRO A 3 -31.85 -0.91 -8.41
C PRO A 3 -31.02 -0.67 -9.68
N PHE A 4 -29.78 -1.16 -9.65
CA PHE A 4 -28.72 -0.93 -10.65
C PHE A 4 -29.12 -1.28 -12.10
N ASP A 5 -30.13 -2.14 -12.27
CA ASP A 5 -30.59 -2.66 -13.57
C ASP A 5 -31.41 -1.66 -14.41
N GLU A 6 -32.08 -0.67 -13.78
CA GLU A 6 -33.02 0.21 -14.52
C GLU A 6 -32.34 1.37 -15.28
N ILE A 7 -31.06 1.67 -15.04
CA ILE A 7 -30.31 2.67 -15.81
C ILE A 7 -29.68 2.03 -17.05
N CYS A 8 -30.52 1.43 -17.90
CA CYS A 8 -30.11 0.79 -19.15
C CYS A 8 -30.69 1.50 -20.39
N PRO A 9 -30.26 2.74 -20.71
CA PRO A 9 -30.50 3.33 -22.03
C PRO A 9 -29.69 2.53 -23.06
N SER A 10 -30.38 1.91 -24.01
CA SER A 10 -29.80 0.94 -24.96
C SER A 10 -28.83 1.57 -25.97
N PHE A 11 -27.58 1.77 -25.54
CA PHE A 11 -26.54 2.43 -26.33
C PHE A 11 -25.92 1.53 -27.41
N ALA A 12 -26.74 1.15 -28.40
CA ALA A 12 -26.33 0.56 -29.67
C ALA A 12 -25.61 1.60 -30.57
N GLY A 13 -24.55 2.24 -30.03
CA GLY A 13 -24.13 3.61 -30.39
C GLY A 13 -22.88 3.78 -31.24
N ARG A 14 -21.96 2.80 -31.33
CA ARG A 14 -20.87 2.81 -32.33
C ARG A 14 -20.69 1.46 -33.02
N ARG A 15 -21.62 1.18 -33.94
CA ARG A 15 -21.56 0.03 -34.86
C ARG A 15 -20.34 0.09 -35.77
N SER A 16 -19.25 -0.57 -35.37
CA SER A 16 -18.40 -1.20 -36.39
C SER A 16 -19.08 -2.49 -36.85
N ARG A 17 -19.41 -2.60 -38.14
CA ARG A 17 -19.85 -3.87 -38.74
C ARG A 17 -18.62 -4.77 -38.94
N ARG A 18 -18.09 -5.34 -37.84
CA ARG A 18 -17.03 -6.35 -37.92
C ARG A 18 -17.60 -7.68 -38.42
N ALA A 19 -16.79 -8.42 -39.17
CA ALA A 19 -17.24 -9.52 -40.00
C ALA A 19 -17.25 -10.85 -39.23
N PHE A 20 -18.32 -11.10 -38.47
CA PHE A 20 -18.55 -12.41 -37.88
C PHE A 20 -18.80 -13.47 -38.96
N SER A 21 -17.86 -14.39 -39.16
CA SER A 21 -18.07 -15.61 -39.94
C SER A 21 -18.91 -16.63 -39.16
N VAL A 22 -19.77 -17.36 -39.87
CA VAL A 22 -20.45 -18.56 -39.38
C VAL A 22 -20.21 -19.64 -40.42
N THR A 23 -19.52 -20.71 -40.03
CA THR A 23 -19.16 -21.82 -40.92
C THR A 23 -20.10 -22.99 -40.66
N ALA A 24 -20.96 -23.31 -41.63
CA ALA A 24 -21.88 -24.43 -41.55
C ALA A 24 -21.43 -25.56 -42.48
N ALA A 25 -21.18 -26.75 -41.93
CA ALA A 25 -20.78 -27.92 -42.70
C ALA A 25 -21.88 -28.33 -43.71
N GLN A 26 -21.48 -28.78 -44.90
CA GLN A 26 -22.44 -29.25 -45.90
C GLN A 26 -22.97 -30.65 -45.54
N ARG A 27 -24.28 -30.84 -45.74
CA ARG A 27 -25.05 -31.98 -45.20
C ARG A 27 -24.55 -33.35 -45.67
N ARG A 28 -24.41 -34.26 -44.71
CA ARG A 28 -24.82 -35.67 -44.87
C ARG A 28 -26.04 -35.95 -43.97
N PRO A 29 -26.95 -36.87 -44.36
CA PRO A 29 -28.11 -37.20 -43.54
C PRO A 29 -27.73 -38.13 -42.39
N ALA A 30 -27.68 -37.60 -41.17
CA ALA A 30 -27.63 -38.41 -39.94
C ALA A 30 -28.98 -39.09 -39.67
N ALA A 31 -28.97 -40.19 -38.90
CA ALA A 31 -30.18 -40.94 -38.55
C ALA A 31 -31.09 -40.15 -37.59
N GLN A 32 -32.40 -40.46 -37.60
CA GLN A 32 -33.40 -39.76 -36.80
C GLN A 32 -33.32 -40.16 -35.31
N TYR A 33 -32.62 -39.38 -34.49
CA TYR A 33 -32.78 -39.43 -33.03
C TYR A 33 -34.09 -38.76 -32.62
N VAL A 34 -35.16 -39.55 -32.49
CA VAL A 34 -36.51 -39.06 -32.14
C VAL A 34 -36.70 -38.98 -30.62
N THR A 35 -36.19 -37.90 -30.01
CA THR A 35 -36.66 -37.37 -28.72
C THR A 35 -36.63 -35.84 -28.72
N GLY A 36 -37.29 -35.22 -29.70
CA GLY A 36 -37.46 -33.76 -29.71
C GLY A 36 -38.34 -33.27 -28.54
N PRO A 37 -38.14 -32.04 -28.04
CA PRO A 37 -39.01 -31.45 -27.02
C PRO A 37 -40.48 -31.41 -27.45
N ARG A 38 -41.40 -31.39 -26.47
CA ARG A 38 -42.84 -31.18 -26.74
C ARG A 38 -43.03 -29.86 -27.52
N PRO A 39 -43.78 -29.85 -28.64
CA PRO A 39 -44.02 -28.63 -29.41
C PRO A 39 -44.67 -27.55 -28.54
N GLY A 40 -43.96 -26.44 -28.31
CA GLY A 40 -44.43 -25.29 -27.53
C GLY A 40 -43.59 -24.94 -26.30
N ALA A 41 -42.71 -25.82 -25.81
CA ALA A 41 -41.75 -25.46 -24.76
C ALA A 41 -40.58 -24.65 -25.35
N LYS A 42 -40.18 -23.55 -24.70
CA LYS A 42 -38.84 -22.98 -24.92
C LYS A 42 -37.79 -23.98 -24.42
N PRO A 43 -36.67 -24.19 -25.12
CA PRO A 43 -35.55 -24.93 -24.56
C PRO A 43 -34.90 -24.12 -23.42
N SER A 44 -34.97 -24.67 -22.21
CA SER A 44 -34.28 -24.11 -21.04
C SER A 44 -32.79 -24.44 -21.09
N ALA A 45 -31.96 -23.52 -20.62
CA ALA A 45 -30.52 -23.67 -20.48
C ALA A 45 -30.10 -23.49 -19.01
N VAL A 46 -29.06 -24.20 -18.60
CA VAL A 46 -28.32 -23.96 -17.36
C VAL A 46 -26.86 -23.63 -17.67
N ALA A 47 -26.19 -22.85 -16.82
CA ALA A 47 -24.76 -22.60 -16.95
C ALA A 47 -23.96 -23.45 -15.95
N ILE A 48 -22.82 -23.98 -16.39
CA ILE A 48 -21.86 -24.73 -15.58
C ILE A 48 -20.54 -23.96 -15.60
N VAL A 49 -20.06 -23.55 -14.44
CA VAL A 49 -18.89 -22.67 -14.29
C VAL A 49 -17.76 -23.45 -13.63
N LEU A 50 -16.65 -23.60 -14.35
CA LEU A 50 -15.52 -24.43 -13.91
C LEU A 50 -14.63 -23.65 -12.92
N ALA A 51 -14.66 -24.05 -11.65
CA ALA A 51 -13.99 -23.35 -10.53
C ALA A 51 -13.12 -24.26 -9.63
N ALA A 52 -12.95 -25.54 -9.99
CA ALA A 52 -12.23 -26.56 -9.22
C ALA A 52 -10.69 -26.49 -9.36
N GLY A 53 -10.18 -25.69 -10.32
CA GLY A 53 -8.76 -25.63 -10.66
C GLY A 53 -7.91 -24.86 -9.65
N LEU A 54 -6.86 -25.52 -9.13
CA LEU A 54 -5.98 -25.04 -8.04
C LEU A 54 -5.30 -23.68 -8.26
N GLY A 55 -5.22 -23.17 -9.50
CA GLY A 55 -4.76 -21.80 -9.76
C GLY A 55 -3.30 -21.48 -9.39
N THR A 56 -2.45 -22.49 -9.18
CA THR A 56 -1.09 -22.39 -8.58
C THR A 56 -0.16 -21.29 -9.13
N ARG A 57 -0.37 -20.84 -10.37
CA ARG A 57 0.35 -19.70 -10.97
C ARG A 57 0.09 -18.35 -10.27
N MET A 58 -1.02 -18.20 -9.54
CA MET A 58 -1.32 -17.01 -8.74
C MET A 58 -0.38 -16.80 -7.55
N ARG A 59 0.21 -17.90 -7.02
CA ARG A 59 0.98 -17.94 -5.76
C ARG A 59 0.23 -17.21 -4.64
N SER A 60 -0.81 -17.86 -4.13
CA SER A 60 -1.78 -17.30 -3.19
C SER A 60 -2.41 -18.45 -2.39
N VAL A 61 -2.67 -18.23 -1.10
CA VAL A 61 -3.52 -19.12 -0.28
C VAL A 61 -4.98 -18.97 -0.72
N GLN A 62 -5.42 -17.73 -0.96
CA GLN A 62 -6.75 -17.44 -1.48
C GLN A 62 -6.97 -18.07 -2.88
N PRO A 63 -8.07 -18.83 -3.11
CA PRO A 63 -8.39 -19.40 -4.41
C PRO A 63 -8.42 -18.37 -5.55
N LYS A 64 -7.83 -18.71 -6.71
CA LYS A 64 -7.66 -17.83 -7.89
C LYS A 64 -8.89 -16.98 -8.21
N LEU A 65 -10.07 -17.59 -8.16
CA LEU A 65 -11.32 -16.99 -8.63
C LEU A 65 -11.99 -16.06 -7.60
N LEU A 66 -11.46 -16.03 -6.38
CA LEU A 66 -11.86 -15.08 -5.33
C LEU A 66 -11.02 -13.79 -5.34
N HIS A 67 -9.90 -13.75 -6.08
CA HIS A 67 -9.13 -12.51 -6.23
C HIS A 67 -10.03 -11.36 -6.74
N PRO A 68 -9.99 -10.19 -6.09
CA PRO A 68 -10.87 -9.09 -6.44
C PRO A 68 -10.43 -8.39 -7.73
N LEU A 69 -11.42 -7.83 -8.42
CA LEU A 69 -11.29 -6.86 -9.49
C LEU A 69 -12.37 -5.80 -9.24
N LEU A 70 -12.00 -4.54 -9.06
CA LEU A 70 -12.94 -3.41 -8.85
C LEU A 70 -14.04 -3.72 -7.80
N GLY A 71 -13.62 -4.18 -6.63
CA GLY A 71 -14.47 -4.45 -5.46
C GLY A 71 -15.21 -5.80 -5.45
N ARG A 72 -15.10 -6.64 -6.50
CA ARG A 72 -15.83 -7.92 -6.59
C ARG A 72 -14.90 -9.09 -6.94
N PRO A 73 -15.15 -10.32 -6.42
CA PRO A 73 -14.45 -11.52 -6.85
C PRO A 73 -14.51 -11.74 -8.35
N MET A 74 -13.41 -12.17 -8.97
CA MET A 74 -13.31 -12.49 -10.41
C MET A 74 -14.48 -13.37 -10.90
N LEU A 75 -14.87 -14.38 -10.12
CA LEU A 75 -15.95 -15.30 -10.46
C LEU A 75 -17.34 -14.63 -10.52
N ALA A 76 -17.57 -13.56 -9.75
CA ALA A 76 -18.89 -12.90 -9.70
C ALA A 76 -19.27 -12.31 -11.07
N TYR A 77 -18.30 -11.75 -11.80
CA TYR A 77 -18.51 -11.27 -13.17
C TYR A 77 -18.91 -12.38 -14.14
N VAL A 78 -18.34 -13.58 -13.99
CA VAL A 78 -18.71 -14.76 -14.80
C VAL A 78 -20.10 -15.27 -14.43
N LEU A 79 -20.49 -15.21 -13.15
CA LEU A 79 -21.84 -15.56 -12.71
C LEU A 79 -22.90 -14.60 -13.27
N ASP A 80 -22.65 -13.29 -13.23
CA ASP A 80 -23.56 -12.28 -13.81
C ASP A 80 -23.79 -12.55 -15.31
N ALA A 81 -22.71 -12.77 -16.07
CA ALA A 81 -22.78 -13.05 -17.49
C ALA A 81 -23.47 -14.38 -17.82
N ALA A 82 -23.22 -15.41 -17.00
CA ALA A 82 -23.85 -16.72 -17.13
C ALA A 82 -25.35 -16.69 -16.83
N ALA A 83 -25.76 -16.02 -15.74
CA ALA A 83 -27.16 -15.87 -15.36
C ALA A 83 -27.95 -15.03 -16.39
N ALA A 84 -27.34 -13.96 -16.92
CA ALA A 84 -27.96 -13.17 -17.99
C ALA A 84 -28.14 -13.95 -19.31
N ALA A 85 -27.29 -14.94 -19.58
CA ALA A 85 -27.37 -15.78 -20.78
C ALA A 85 -28.31 -17.01 -20.62
N ALA A 86 -28.47 -17.52 -19.39
CA ALA A 86 -29.29 -18.67 -19.05
C ALA A 86 -30.22 -18.37 -17.84
N PRO A 87 -31.17 -17.42 -17.97
CA PRO A 87 -31.94 -16.88 -16.83
C PRO A 87 -33.00 -17.85 -16.26
N ASP A 88 -33.26 -18.98 -16.94
CA ASP A 88 -34.25 -19.98 -16.50
C ASP A 88 -33.77 -20.77 -15.26
N HIS A 89 -32.45 -20.84 -15.03
CA HIS A 89 -31.81 -21.62 -13.96
C HIS A 89 -30.60 -20.88 -13.34
N ARG A 90 -30.27 -21.18 -12.08
CA ARG A 90 -29.05 -20.67 -11.43
C ARG A 90 -27.81 -21.29 -12.08
N PRO A 91 -26.68 -20.57 -12.17
CA PRO A 91 -25.41 -21.18 -12.56
C PRO A 91 -24.96 -22.24 -11.53
N ILE A 92 -24.41 -23.34 -12.02
CA ILE A 92 -23.80 -24.42 -11.23
C ILE A 92 -22.29 -24.20 -11.22
N VAL A 93 -21.71 -23.86 -10.08
CA VAL A 93 -20.26 -23.71 -9.90
C VAL A 93 -19.66 -25.06 -9.49
N VAL A 94 -18.67 -25.53 -10.23
CA VAL A 94 -17.93 -26.76 -9.90
C VAL A 94 -16.70 -26.40 -9.08
N VAL A 95 -16.71 -26.71 -7.78
CA VAL A 95 -15.59 -26.48 -6.85
C VAL A 95 -14.83 -27.77 -6.55
N SER A 96 -13.64 -27.68 -5.98
CA SER A 96 -12.90 -28.81 -5.39
C SER A 96 -12.68 -28.55 -3.88
N PRO A 97 -12.19 -29.52 -3.08
CA PRO A 97 -11.85 -29.28 -1.68
C PRO A 97 -10.91 -28.07 -1.50
N ALA A 98 -9.91 -27.94 -2.37
CA ALA A 98 -8.97 -26.81 -2.40
C ALA A 98 -9.57 -25.48 -2.88
N THR A 99 -10.81 -25.47 -3.37
CA THR A 99 -11.55 -24.23 -3.72
C THR A 99 -12.88 -24.10 -2.95
N ALA A 100 -13.06 -24.86 -1.87
CA ALA A 100 -14.31 -24.93 -1.10
C ALA A 100 -14.79 -23.56 -0.57
N ALA A 101 -13.88 -22.64 -0.23
CA ALA A 101 -14.20 -21.27 0.20
C ALA A 101 -15.11 -20.50 -0.79
N ILE A 102 -15.07 -20.84 -2.09
CA ILE A 102 -15.96 -20.26 -3.11
C ILE A 102 -17.45 -20.49 -2.77
N ARG A 103 -17.78 -21.66 -2.18
CA ARG A 103 -19.14 -22.01 -1.75
C ARG A 103 -19.68 -21.05 -0.68
N HIS A 104 -18.82 -20.57 0.21
CA HIS A 104 -19.18 -19.66 1.29
C HIS A 104 -19.33 -18.23 0.76
N VAL A 105 -18.34 -17.74 0.01
CA VAL A 105 -18.33 -16.35 -0.51
C VAL A 105 -19.44 -16.09 -1.52
N LEU A 106 -19.80 -17.08 -2.34
CA LEU A 106 -20.83 -16.96 -3.39
C LEU A 106 -22.12 -17.72 -3.05
N ALA A 107 -22.36 -17.99 -1.75
CA ALA A 107 -23.62 -18.53 -1.27
C ALA A 107 -24.81 -17.67 -1.77
N GLY A 108 -25.91 -18.33 -2.12
CA GLY A 108 -27.11 -17.67 -2.65
C GLY A 108 -27.03 -17.13 -4.08
N HIS A 109 -25.83 -17.02 -4.69
CA HIS A 109 -25.63 -16.53 -6.06
C HIS A 109 -25.55 -17.66 -7.10
N ALA A 110 -25.13 -18.85 -6.68
CA ALA A 110 -25.00 -20.05 -7.52
C ALA A 110 -25.45 -21.30 -6.77
N ASP A 111 -25.70 -22.38 -7.52
CA ASP A 111 -25.75 -23.74 -7.01
C ASP A 111 -24.35 -24.38 -7.17
N PHE A 112 -24.04 -25.47 -6.46
CA PHE A 112 -22.66 -25.97 -6.36
C PHE A 112 -22.52 -27.50 -6.50
N ALA A 113 -21.63 -27.93 -7.39
CA ALA A 113 -21.17 -29.31 -7.51
C ALA A 113 -19.70 -29.43 -7.05
N THR A 114 -19.31 -30.61 -6.55
CA THR A 114 -17.93 -30.87 -6.08
C THR A 114 -17.22 -31.85 -7.02
N GLN A 115 -16.00 -31.50 -7.43
CA GLN A 115 -15.01 -32.38 -8.03
C GLN A 115 -13.94 -32.68 -6.98
N ASP A 116 -13.91 -33.92 -6.46
CA ASP A 116 -13.05 -34.29 -5.33
C ASP A 116 -11.55 -34.29 -5.72
N GLU A 117 -11.23 -34.82 -6.90
CA GLU A 117 -9.88 -34.83 -7.49
C GLU A 117 -9.85 -33.98 -8.77
N PRO A 118 -8.87 -33.08 -8.99
CA PRO A 118 -8.82 -32.18 -10.15
C PRO A 118 -8.38 -32.88 -11.45
N ARG A 119 -9.14 -33.89 -11.90
CA ARG A 119 -8.83 -34.80 -13.03
C ARG A 119 -9.06 -34.21 -14.43
N GLY A 120 -9.09 -32.89 -14.57
CA GLY A 120 -9.35 -32.17 -15.83
C GLY A 120 -10.79 -31.68 -16.01
N THR A 121 -11.01 -30.93 -17.10
CA THR A 121 -12.24 -30.16 -17.35
C THR A 121 -13.45 -30.99 -17.73
N GLY A 122 -13.25 -32.14 -18.39
CA GLY A 122 -14.32 -33.08 -18.70
C GLY A 122 -14.87 -33.73 -17.44
N ASP A 123 -14.00 -34.04 -16.48
CA ASP A 123 -14.40 -34.56 -15.17
C ASP A 123 -15.13 -33.51 -14.31
N ALA A 124 -14.71 -32.24 -14.37
CA ALA A 124 -15.41 -31.15 -13.72
C ALA A 124 -16.86 -30.99 -14.25
N VAL A 125 -17.06 -31.06 -15.58
CA VAL A 125 -18.41 -31.09 -16.17
C VAL A 125 -19.17 -32.35 -15.77
N ARG A 126 -18.49 -33.51 -15.68
CA ARG A 126 -19.08 -34.79 -15.24
C ARG A 126 -19.65 -34.71 -13.82
N ALA A 127 -18.95 -34.06 -12.89
CA ALA A 127 -19.43 -33.81 -11.54
C ALA A 127 -20.71 -32.95 -11.51
N ALA A 128 -20.82 -31.94 -12.39
CA ALA A 128 -21.98 -31.07 -12.47
C ALA A 128 -23.27 -31.76 -12.96
N LEU A 129 -23.18 -32.91 -13.64
CA LEU A 129 -24.33 -33.57 -14.28
C LEU A 129 -25.44 -33.97 -13.29
N GLY A 130 -25.10 -34.25 -12.04
CA GLY A 130 -26.06 -34.55 -10.98
C GLY A 130 -26.89 -33.33 -10.54
N SER A 131 -26.35 -32.11 -10.75
CA SER A 131 -26.96 -30.84 -10.36
C SER A 131 -27.74 -30.15 -11.50
N ILE A 132 -27.60 -30.60 -12.76
CA ILE A 132 -28.37 -30.07 -13.89
C ILE A 132 -29.87 -30.35 -13.69
N PRO A 133 -30.74 -29.32 -13.63
CA PRO A 133 -32.18 -29.51 -13.43
C PRO A 133 -32.84 -30.36 -14.52
N GLU A 134 -33.87 -31.15 -14.17
CA GLU A 134 -34.57 -32.03 -15.13
C GLU A 134 -35.22 -31.28 -16.31
N GLY A 135 -35.53 -29.99 -16.14
CA GLY A 135 -36.06 -29.13 -17.20
C GLY A 135 -35.01 -28.55 -18.15
N ALA A 136 -33.71 -28.64 -17.82
CA ALA A 136 -32.63 -28.06 -18.61
C ALA A 136 -32.28 -28.94 -19.81
N SER A 137 -32.72 -28.52 -21.00
CA SER A 137 -32.38 -29.17 -22.27
C SER A 137 -30.94 -28.87 -22.74
N GLU A 138 -30.36 -27.77 -22.26
CA GLU A 138 -29.07 -27.24 -22.72
C GLU A 138 -28.15 -26.85 -21.57
N ALA A 139 -26.85 -27.04 -21.77
CA ALA A 139 -25.82 -26.64 -20.82
C ALA A 139 -24.82 -25.69 -21.49
N LEU A 140 -24.68 -24.47 -20.98
CA LEU A 140 -23.50 -23.66 -21.20
C LEU A 140 -22.38 -24.17 -20.28
N VAL A 141 -21.15 -24.28 -20.79
CA VAL A 141 -19.96 -24.52 -19.95
C VAL A 141 -18.99 -23.37 -20.17
N VAL A 142 -18.52 -22.76 -19.08
CA VAL A 142 -17.61 -21.61 -19.08
C VAL A 142 -16.53 -21.76 -18.02
N ASN A 143 -15.33 -21.25 -18.28
CA ASN A 143 -14.29 -21.15 -17.25
C ASN A 143 -14.62 -20.01 -16.27
N GLY A 144 -14.32 -20.19 -14.98
CA GLY A 144 -14.56 -19.15 -13.97
C GLY A 144 -13.59 -17.96 -13.99
N ASP A 145 -12.59 -17.95 -14.89
CA ASP A 145 -11.46 -17.01 -14.89
C ASP A 145 -11.48 -15.95 -16.00
N VAL A 146 -12.61 -15.78 -16.70
CA VAL A 146 -12.84 -14.80 -17.77
C VAL A 146 -13.79 -13.66 -17.32
N PRO A 147 -13.40 -12.76 -16.41
CA PRO A 147 -14.29 -11.74 -15.82
C PRO A 147 -14.74 -10.64 -16.81
N GLN A 148 -14.20 -10.61 -18.03
CA GLN A 148 -14.64 -9.70 -19.10
C GLN A 148 -15.64 -10.37 -20.07
N LEU A 149 -16.14 -11.56 -19.75
CA LEU A 149 -17.07 -12.34 -20.58
C LEU A 149 -18.43 -11.64 -20.72
N GLY A 150 -18.81 -11.31 -21.95
CA GLY A 150 -20.14 -10.78 -22.28
C GLY A 150 -21.22 -11.87 -22.42
N ALA A 151 -22.39 -11.65 -21.82
CA ALA A 151 -23.54 -12.56 -21.90
C ALA A 151 -24.03 -12.79 -23.35
N GLU A 152 -23.82 -11.81 -24.24
CA GLU A 152 -24.16 -11.88 -25.66
C GLU A 152 -23.33 -12.93 -26.42
N VAL A 153 -22.10 -13.23 -25.98
CA VAL A 153 -21.28 -14.31 -26.55
C VAL A 153 -21.91 -15.67 -26.23
N LEU A 154 -22.32 -15.87 -24.98
CA LEU A 154 -22.97 -17.11 -24.51
C LEU A 154 -24.35 -17.31 -25.13
N ALA A 155 -25.17 -16.26 -25.19
CA ALA A 155 -26.48 -16.29 -25.84
C ALA A 155 -26.36 -16.59 -27.35
N ARG A 156 -25.33 -16.05 -28.02
CA ARG A 156 -25.02 -16.38 -29.42
C ARG A 156 -24.56 -17.83 -29.59
N LEU A 157 -23.83 -18.38 -28.62
CA LEU A 157 -23.36 -19.77 -28.66
C LEU A 157 -24.51 -20.78 -28.60
N LEU A 158 -25.47 -20.57 -27.68
CA LEU A 158 -26.75 -21.31 -27.66
C LEU A 158 -27.52 -21.14 -28.98
N ALA A 159 -27.64 -19.93 -29.51
CA ALA A 159 -28.36 -19.67 -30.76
C ALA A 159 -27.72 -20.37 -31.98
N VAL A 160 -26.39 -20.44 -32.05
CA VAL A 160 -25.67 -21.17 -33.12
C VAL A 160 -25.88 -22.67 -33.00
N ARG A 161 -25.75 -23.26 -31.80
CA ARG A 161 -26.03 -24.68 -31.54
C ARG A 161 -27.43 -25.07 -32.00
N ARG A 162 -28.44 -24.30 -31.56
CA ARG A 162 -29.86 -24.50 -31.91
C ARG A 162 -30.13 -24.36 -33.42
N SER A 163 -29.46 -23.44 -34.11
CA SER A 163 -29.72 -23.16 -35.54
C SER A 163 -29.03 -24.14 -36.49
N THR A 164 -27.92 -24.75 -36.09
CA THR A 164 -27.23 -25.81 -36.83
C THR A 164 -27.82 -27.20 -36.56
N GLY A 165 -28.43 -27.39 -35.37
CA GLY A 165 -28.84 -28.70 -34.88
C GLY A 165 -27.68 -29.53 -34.32
N SER A 166 -26.52 -28.92 -34.09
CA SER A 166 -25.32 -29.61 -33.59
C SER A 166 -25.49 -30.07 -32.13
N PRO A 167 -24.91 -31.23 -31.75
CA PRO A 167 -24.87 -31.68 -30.36
C PRO A 167 -24.10 -30.71 -29.45
N MET A 168 -23.11 -30.00 -29.99
CA MET A 168 -22.37 -28.95 -29.28
C MET A 168 -22.01 -27.77 -30.17
N ALA A 169 -21.75 -26.63 -29.53
CA ALA A 169 -21.06 -25.48 -30.12
C ALA A 169 -19.92 -25.00 -29.21
N LEU A 170 -18.90 -24.37 -29.80
CA LEU A 170 -17.73 -23.81 -29.11
C LEU A 170 -17.40 -22.38 -29.57
N THR A 171 -16.82 -21.57 -28.68
CA THR A 171 -16.25 -20.27 -29.06
C THR A 171 -14.78 -20.43 -29.45
N VAL A 172 -14.44 -19.92 -30.64
CA VAL A 172 -13.09 -19.93 -31.23
C VAL A 172 -12.57 -18.50 -31.27
N VAL A 173 -11.37 -18.26 -30.75
CA VAL A 173 -10.70 -16.95 -30.85
C VAL A 173 -9.56 -17.05 -31.86
N ARG A 174 -9.44 -16.05 -32.75
CA ARG A 174 -8.32 -15.93 -33.69
C ARG A 174 -7.31 -14.91 -33.17
N THR A 175 -6.11 -15.37 -32.83
CA THR A 175 -5.05 -14.56 -32.22
C THR A 175 -3.70 -14.72 -32.92
N GLY A 176 -2.86 -13.70 -32.84
CA GLY A 176 -1.45 -13.76 -33.25
C GLY A 176 -0.53 -14.39 -32.18
N THR A 177 -1.02 -14.58 -30.96
CA THR A 177 -0.24 -15.06 -29.80
C THR A 177 -0.96 -16.21 -29.07
N PRO A 178 -1.16 -17.38 -29.71
CA PRO A 178 -2.00 -18.47 -29.19
C PRO A 178 -1.46 -19.17 -27.93
N GLY A 179 -0.17 -18.96 -27.60
CA GLY A 179 0.40 -19.32 -26.31
C GLY A 179 0.16 -20.77 -25.90
N ARG A 180 -0.37 -20.95 -24.67
CA ARG A 180 -0.63 -22.26 -24.05
C ARG A 180 -2.07 -22.77 -24.22
N LEU A 181 -2.91 -22.09 -25.01
CA LEU A 181 -4.33 -22.45 -25.19
C LEU A 181 -4.51 -23.54 -26.26
N GLY A 182 -5.53 -24.39 -26.09
CA GLY A 182 -5.82 -25.48 -27.02
C GLY A 182 -6.07 -24.98 -28.45
N ARG A 183 -5.44 -25.61 -29.43
CA ARG A 183 -5.46 -25.24 -30.85
C ARG A 183 -6.64 -25.89 -31.57
N VAL A 184 -7.34 -25.13 -32.39
CA VAL A 184 -8.52 -25.60 -33.14
C VAL A 184 -8.06 -26.17 -34.47
N VAL A 185 -8.20 -27.49 -34.64
CA VAL A 185 -7.90 -28.18 -35.89
C VAL A 185 -9.18 -28.27 -36.71
N ARG A 186 -9.15 -27.77 -37.95
CA ARG A 186 -10.27 -27.82 -38.90
C ARG A 186 -10.02 -28.86 -39.99
N ALA A 187 -11.08 -29.56 -40.38
CA ALA A 187 -11.08 -30.46 -41.53
C ALA A 187 -11.02 -29.67 -42.86
N GLY A 188 -10.79 -30.38 -43.97
CA GLY A 188 -10.67 -29.78 -45.31
C GLY A 188 -11.93 -29.11 -45.88
N ASP A 189 -13.07 -29.21 -45.20
CA ASP A 189 -14.32 -28.49 -45.48
C ASP A 189 -14.53 -27.23 -44.60
N GLY A 190 -13.60 -26.96 -43.67
CA GLY A 190 -13.66 -25.86 -42.71
C GLY A 190 -14.39 -26.16 -41.40
N ALA A 191 -15.00 -27.33 -41.26
CA ALA A 191 -15.62 -27.76 -40.00
C ALA A 191 -14.55 -28.01 -38.92
N VAL A 192 -14.89 -27.81 -37.64
CA VAL A 192 -13.97 -28.14 -36.53
C VAL A 192 -13.87 -29.66 -36.41
N GLU A 193 -12.65 -30.19 -36.48
CA GLU A 193 -12.35 -31.62 -36.43
C GLU A 193 -12.01 -32.08 -35.01
N ARG A 194 -11.18 -31.31 -34.31
CA ARG A 194 -10.79 -31.54 -32.90
C ARG A 194 -10.16 -30.26 -32.33
N ILE A 195 -10.00 -30.22 -31.01
CA ILE A 195 -9.02 -29.36 -30.36
C ILE A 195 -7.83 -30.22 -29.91
N VAL A 196 -6.63 -29.64 -29.86
CA VAL A 196 -5.45 -30.24 -29.24
C VAL A 196 -4.84 -29.28 -28.23
N GLU A 197 -4.65 -29.74 -26.98
CA GLU A 197 -4.08 -28.89 -25.94
C GLU A 197 -2.59 -28.62 -26.21
N ALA A 198 -2.08 -27.46 -25.80
CA ALA A 198 -0.71 -27.05 -26.11
C ALA A 198 0.39 -27.93 -25.46
N LYS A 199 0.02 -28.88 -24.58
CA LYS A 199 0.90 -29.95 -24.07
C LYS A 199 0.96 -31.18 -24.98
N ASP A 200 -0.13 -31.48 -25.69
CA ASP A 200 -0.29 -32.64 -26.60
C ASP A 200 -0.03 -32.26 -28.07
N ALA A 201 0.05 -30.97 -28.40
CA ALA A 201 0.20 -30.46 -29.76
C ALA A 201 1.62 -30.67 -30.35
N THR A 202 1.68 -31.09 -31.61
CA THR A 202 2.92 -31.12 -32.39
C THR A 202 3.40 -29.70 -32.76
N PRO A 203 4.68 -29.50 -33.12
CA PRO A 203 5.20 -28.18 -33.48
C PRO A 203 4.38 -27.45 -34.56
N GLY A 204 3.90 -28.15 -35.59
CA GLY A 204 3.07 -27.57 -36.64
C GLY A 204 1.62 -27.28 -36.23
N GLU A 205 1.12 -27.88 -35.16
CA GLU A 205 -0.17 -27.52 -34.56
C GLU A 205 -0.03 -26.30 -33.63
N LEU A 206 1.12 -26.12 -32.98
CA LEU A 206 1.39 -24.95 -32.14
C LEU A 206 1.41 -23.63 -32.95
N ASP A 207 1.71 -23.67 -34.24
CA ASP A 207 1.65 -22.54 -35.17
C ASP A 207 0.20 -22.13 -35.56
N LEU A 208 -0.83 -22.91 -35.19
CA LEU A 208 -2.22 -22.57 -35.48
C LEU A 208 -2.69 -21.34 -34.67
N THR A 209 -3.32 -20.40 -35.36
CA THR A 209 -3.78 -19.10 -34.81
C THR A 209 -5.22 -19.10 -34.29
N GLU A 210 -5.99 -20.17 -34.54
CA GLU A 210 -7.32 -20.36 -33.96
C GLU A 210 -7.23 -21.21 -32.70
N ILE A 211 -7.70 -20.65 -31.59
CA ILE A 211 -7.64 -21.21 -30.24
C ILE A 211 -9.04 -21.41 -29.65
N ASN A 212 -9.13 -22.39 -28.77
CA ASN A 212 -10.27 -22.67 -27.93
C ASN A 212 -10.39 -21.61 -26.83
N ALA A 213 -11.53 -20.93 -26.72
CA ALA A 213 -11.82 -20.01 -25.62
C ALA A 213 -12.28 -20.71 -24.33
N GLY A 214 -12.55 -22.02 -24.36
CA GLY A 214 -13.09 -22.75 -23.20
C GLY A 214 -14.56 -22.43 -22.88
N LEU A 215 -15.30 -21.91 -23.88
CA LEU A 215 -16.73 -21.60 -23.78
C LEU A 215 -17.50 -22.53 -24.73
N TYR A 216 -18.51 -23.22 -24.20
CA TYR A 216 -19.27 -24.24 -24.92
C TYR A 216 -20.78 -24.12 -24.68
N ALA A 217 -21.58 -24.60 -25.64
CA ALA A 217 -23.00 -24.89 -25.45
C ALA A 217 -23.29 -26.33 -25.89
N PHE A 218 -23.91 -27.13 -25.03
CA PHE A 218 -24.20 -28.54 -25.27
C PHE A 218 -25.70 -28.85 -25.24
N ASP A 219 -26.08 -29.87 -26.00
CA ASP A 219 -27.28 -30.66 -25.76
C ASP A 219 -27.10 -31.51 -24.49
N VAL A 220 -27.97 -31.37 -23.48
CA VAL A 220 -27.82 -32.11 -22.21
C VAL A 220 -27.95 -33.63 -22.38
N PRO A 221 -28.93 -34.17 -23.14
CA PRO A 221 -28.99 -35.60 -23.47
C PRO A 221 -27.71 -36.14 -24.13
N TRP A 222 -27.17 -35.45 -25.14
CA TRP A 222 -25.92 -35.87 -25.79
C TRP A 222 -24.71 -35.80 -24.83
N LEU A 223 -24.59 -34.70 -24.07
CA LEU A 223 -23.52 -34.51 -23.08
C LEU A 223 -23.51 -35.64 -22.05
N ARG A 224 -24.67 -35.96 -21.45
CA ARG A 224 -24.82 -37.05 -20.47
C ARG A 224 -24.41 -38.41 -21.02
N ARG A 225 -24.59 -38.66 -22.32
CA ARG A 225 -24.18 -39.90 -23.00
C ARG A 225 -22.67 -39.95 -23.22
N CYS A 226 -22.06 -38.88 -23.75
CA CYS A 226 -20.69 -38.92 -24.28
C CYS A 226 -19.59 -38.52 -23.28
N ILE A 227 -19.91 -37.76 -22.24
CA ILE A 227 -18.95 -37.29 -21.22
C ILE A 227 -18.22 -38.41 -20.46
N GLY A 228 -18.81 -39.61 -20.39
CA GLY A 228 -18.22 -40.79 -19.75
C GLY A 228 -17.11 -41.46 -20.58
N ASP A 229 -17.12 -41.29 -21.90
CA ASP A 229 -16.22 -41.99 -22.84
C ASP A 229 -14.96 -41.17 -23.19
N ILE A 230 -14.79 -39.98 -22.60
CA ILE A 230 -13.60 -39.15 -22.79
C ILE A 230 -12.36 -39.93 -22.37
N GLN A 231 -11.39 -40.02 -23.28
CA GLN A 231 -10.11 -40.69 -23.02
C GLN A 231 -9.13 -39.72 -22.33
N PRO A 232 -8.28 -40.20 -21.39
CA PRO A 232 -7.22 -39.39 -20.79
C PRO A 232 -6.22 -38.85 -21.82
N SER A 233 -5.70 -37.63 -21.59
CA SER A 233 -4.57 -37.08 -22.37
C SER A 233 -3.32 -37.97 -22.25
N PRO A 234 -2.63 -38.30 -23.36
CA PRO A 234 -1.36 -39.01 -23.34
C PRO A 234 -0.24 -38.27 -22.59
N ALA A 235 -0.24 -36.93 -22.58
CA ALA A 235 0.79 -36.14 -21.91
C ALA A 235 0.54 -35.87 -20.42
N THR A 236 -0.71 -35.98 -19.93
CA THR A 236 -1.06 -35.56 -18.56
C THR A 236 -1.96 -36.51 -17.78
N GLY A 237 -2.67 -37.42 -18.44
CA GLY A 237 -3.73 -38.22 -17.82
C GLY A 237 -5.01 -37.44 -17.49
N GLU A 238 -5.08 -36.13 -17.77
CA GLU A 238 -6.27 -35.31 -17.54
C GLU A 238 -7.40 -35.68 -18.53
N LEU A 239 -8.65 -35.70 -18.05
CA LEU A 239 -9.86 -35.83 -18.87
C LEU A 239 -10.24 -34.45 -19.42
N TYR A 240 -9.81 -34.12 -20.64
CA TYR A 240 -10.12 -32.83 -21.25
C TYR A 240 -11.50 -32.82 -21.92
N LEU A 241 -12.32 -31.80 -21.58
CA LEU A 241 -13.65 -31.57 -22.18
C LEU A 241 -13.57 -31.40 -23.71
N THR A 242 -12.43 -30.94 -24.22
CA THR A 242 -12.13 -30.77 -25.64
C THR A 242 -12.16 -32.07 -26.45
N GLY A 243 -12.06 -33.25 -25.80
CA GLY A 243 -12.28 -34.55 -26.45
C GLY A 243 -13.67 -34.70 -27.08
N LEU A 244 -14.69 -34.04 -26.51
CA LEU A 244 -16.06 -34.07 -27.04
C LEU A 244 -16.16 -33.50 -28.47
N VAL A 245 -15.27 -32.61 -28.88
CA VAL A 245 -15.27 -32.02 -30.24
C VAL A 245 -15.00 -33.09 -31.30
N ALA A 246 -14.08 -34.02 -31.02
CA ALA A 246 -13.81 -35.14 -31.93
C ALA A 246 -14.97 -36.15 -31.96
N MET A 247 -15.60 -36.42 -30.81
CA MET A 247 -16.76 -37.30 -30.71
C MET A 247 -17.99 -36.75 -31.44
N ALA A 248 -18.20 -35.43 -31.41
CA ALA A 248 -19.33 -34.79 -32.05
C ALA A 248 -19.42 -35.02 -33.56
N ARG A 249 -18.33 -35.38 -34.24
CA ARG A 249 -18.27 -35.54 -35.71
C ARG A 249 -19.32 -36.50 -36.25
N ASP A 250 -19.51 -37.66 -35.61
CA ASP A 250 -20.44 -38.70 -36.07
C ASP A 250 -21.91 -38.41 -35.70
N ASP A 251 -22.16 -37.53 -34.72
CA ASP A 251 -23.49 -37.08 -34.29
C ASP A 251 -23.92 -35.72 -34.89
N GLY A 252 -23.19 -35.19 -35.89
CA GLY A 252 -23.58 -33.96 -36.62
C GLY A 252 -22.59 -32.79 -36.56
N GLY A 253 -21.44 -32.97 -35.91
CA GLY A 253 -20.34 -32.01 -35.84
C GLY A 253 -20.53 -30.90 -34.80
N ALA A 254 -19.41 -30.29 -34.39
CA ALA A 254 -19.42 -29.13 -33.51
C ALA A 254 -19.52 -27.82 -34.33
N ALA A 255 -20.44 -26.93 -33.95
CA ALA A 255 -20.60 -25.62 -34.59
C ALA A 255 -19.74 -24.55 -33.89
N ASP A 256 -19.06 -23.67 -34.64
CA ASP A 256 -18.18 -22.65 -34.05
C ASP A 256 -18.72 -21.21 -34.09
N VAL A 257 -18.44 -20.49 -33.01
CA VAL A 257 -18.55 -19.03 -32.93
C VAL A 257 -17.14 -18.46 -32.98
N THR A 258 -16.65 -18.16 -34.18
CA THR A 258 -15.38 -17.44 -34.35
C THR A 258 -15.51 -15.97 -33.93
N VAL A 259 -14.49 -15.49 -33.19
CA VAL A 259 -14.30 -14.11 -32.72
C VAL A 259 -12.82 -13.73 -32.96
N ASP A 260 -12.54 -12.46 -33.27
CA ASP A 260 -11.17 -11.94 -33.32
C ASP A 260 -10.68 -11.63 -31.89
N ASP A 261 -9.37 -11.80 -31.61
CA ASP A 261 -8.81 -11.54 -30.28
C ASP A 261 -8.78 -10.04 -29.92
N ASP A 262 -9.52 -9.66 -28.89
CA ASP A 262 -9.51 -8.34 -28.23
C ASP A 262 -9.09 -8.41 -26.75
N GLY A 263 -8.67 -9.59 -26.27
CA GLY A 263 -8.28 -9.83 -24.89
C GLY A 263 -9.42 -9.89 -23.86
N THR A 264 -10.70 -9.88 -24.26
CA THR A 264 -11.85 -10.05 -23.34
C THR A 264 -12.04 -11.51 -22.94
N LEU A 265 -11.90 -12.44 -23.88
CA LEU A 265 -12.12 -13.88 -23.68
C LEU A 265 -10.86 -14.64 -23.21
N LEU A 266 -9.81 -13.93 -22.78
CA LEU A 266 -8.60 -14.53 -22.23
C LEU A 266 -8.73 -14.70 -20.71
N GLY A 267 -8.63 -15.95 -20.24
CA GLY A 267 -8.74 -16.29 -18.82
C GLY A 267 -7.49 -15.92 -18.02
N ILE A 268 -7.68 -15.41 -16.80
CA ILE A 268 -6.61 -14.93 -15.91
C ILE A 268 -5.98 -16.10 -15.15
N ASN A 269 -4.65 -16.15 -15.09
CA ASN A 269 -3.90 -17.26 -14.49
C ASN A 269 -2.85 -16.83 -13.46
N ASP A 270 -2.35 -15.60 -13.55
CA ASP A 270 -1.37 -15.03 -12.62
C ASP A 270 -1.67 -13.55 -12.33
N ARG A 271 -0.90 -12.96 -11.42
CA ARG A 271 -1.11 -11.59 -10.93
C ARG A 271 -0.78 -10.51 -11.97
N ALA A 272 -0.02 -10.81 -13.03
CA ALA A 272 0.21 -9.87 -14.13
C ALA A 272 -1.00 -9.82 -15.07
N GLU A 273 -1.53 -10.99 -15.44
CA GLU A 273 -2.79 -11.09 -16.20
C GLU A 273 -3.97 -10.47 -15.42
N LEU A 274 -3.99 -10.58 -14.08
CA LEU A 274 -4.97 -9.93 -13.21
C LEU A 274 -4.91 -8.39 -13.31
N ALA A 275 -3.72 -7.80 -13.15
CA ALA A 275 -3.54 -6.34 -13.23
C ALA A 275 -3.82 -5.79 -14.64
N ASP A 276 -3.53 -6.58 -15.68
CA ASP A 276 -3.86 -6.25 -17.07
C ASP A 276 -5.38 -6.28 -17.33
N ALA A 277 -6.10 -7.24 -16.76
CA ALA A 277 -7.56 -7.26 -16.80
C ALA A 277 -8.18 -6.10 -16.01
N GLU A 278 -7.68 -5.81 -14.79
CA GLU A 278 -8.19 -4.69 -14.00
C GLU A 278 -7.98 -3.34 -14.71
N ARG A 279 -6.83 -3.13 -15.36
CA ARG A 279 -6.59 -1.93 -16.17
C ARG A 279 -7.62 -1.76 -17.29
N ARG A 280 -8.00 -2.84 -17.98
CA ARG A 280 -9.05 -2.82 -19.03
C ARG A 280 -10.43 -2.54 -18.44
N MET A 281 -10.81 -3.27 -17.38
CA MET A 281 -12.11 -3.13 -16.71
C MET A 281 -12.29 -1.74 -16.09
N ARG A 282 -11.25 -1.18 -15.46
CA ARG A 282 -11.23 0.18 -14.91
C ARG A 282 -11.44 1.23 -16.00
N GLY A 283 -10.75 1.09 -17.13
CA GLY A 283 -10.94 1.97 -18.30
C GLY A 283 -12.40 1.98 -18.77
N ALA A 284 -13.01 0.80 -18.92
CA ALA A 284 -14.41 0.68 -19.34
C ALA A 284 -15.42 1.19 -18.30
N LEU A 285 -15.16 0.99 -17.00
CA LEU A 285 -16.01 1.53 -15.92
C LEU A 285 -15.93 3.06 -15.86
N ASN A 286 -14.71 3.61 -15.94
CA ASN A 286 -14.49 5.05 -15.90
C ASN A 286 -15.05 5.75 -17.15
N GLU A 287 -14.98 5.12 -18.33
CA GLU A 287 -15.67 5.62 -19.55
C GLU A 287 -17.19 5.68 -19.36
N ARG A 288 -17.81 4.66 -18.74
CA ARG A 288 -19.26 4.68 -18.43
C ARG A 288 -19.64 5.84 -17.50
N TRP A 289 -18.87 6.08 -16.45
CA TRP A 289 -19.10 7.21 -15.53
C TRP A 289 -18.92 8.57 -16.22
N MET A 290 -17.92 8.72 -17.09
CA MET A 290 -17.75 9.94 -17.88
C MET A 290 -18.91 10.17 -18.87
N VAL A 291 -19.43 9.11 -19.49
CA VAL A 291 -20.65 9.19 -20.33
C VAL A 291 -21.91 9.51 -19.50
N ALA A 292 -21.95 9.13 -18.22
CA ALA A 292 -23.02 9.45 -17.28
C ALA A 292 -22.95 10.88 -16.70
N GLY A 293 -21.90 11.66 -17.01
CA GLY A 293 -21.75 13.06 -16.58
C GLY A 293 -20.79 13.29 -15.42
N VAL A 294 -19.95 12.32 -15.04
CA VAL A 294 -18.87 12.49 -14.06
C VAL A 294 -17.63 13.05 -14.76
N THR A 295 -17.02 14.10 -14.20
CA THR A 295 -15.72 14.60 -14.67
C THR A 295 -14.58 13.81 -14.03
N MET A 296 -13.71 13.20 -14.83
CA MET A 296 -12.44 12.62 -14.33
C MET A 296 -11.26 13.36 -14.96
N ILE A 297 -10.37 13.90 -14.13
CA ILE A 297 -9.16 14.62 -14.60
C ILE A 297 -8.12 13.64 -15.15
N ASP A 298 -7.98 12.48 -14.51
CA ASP A 298 -7.20 11.35 -15.03
C ASP A 298 -7.94 10.02 -14.78
N PRO A 299 -8.70 9.49 -15.76
CA PRO A 299 -9.38 8.21 -15.62
C PRO A 299 -8.43 7.00 -15.60
N ALA A 300 -7.12 7.17 -15.82
CA ALA A 300 -6.15 6.09 -15.66
C ALA A 300 -5.77 5.85 -14.18
N THR A 301 -5.87 6.88 -13.32
CA THR A 301 -5.52 6.79 -11.88
C THR A 301 -6.71 6.96 -10.93
N ALA A 302 -7.92 7.24 -11.41
CA ALA A 302 -9.14 7.13 -10.60
C ALA A 302 -9.54 5.65 -10.45
N TRP A 303 -9.51 5.12 -9.23
CA TRP A 303 -9.94 3.75 -8.89
C TRP A 303 -11.34 3.79 -8.29
N ILE A 304 -12.25 3.00 -8.86
CA ILE A 304 -13.67 3.00 -8.52
C ILE A 304 -14.15 1.55 -8.50
N ASP A 305 -14.69 1.08 -7.38
CA ASP A 305 -15.34 -0.22 -7.30
C ASP A 305 -16.68 -0.22 -8.06
N THR A 306 -17.07 -1.38 -8.59
CA THR A 306 -18.29 -1.53 -9.39
C THR A 306 -19.60 -1.28 -8.63
N THR A 307 -19.55 -1.24 -7.30
CA THR A 307 -20.70 -0.97 -6.40
C THR A 307 -20.88 0.52 -6.05
N VAL A 308 -19.90 1.37 -6.34
CA VAL A 308 -19.93 2.82 -6.07
C VAL A 308 -21.03 3.50 -6.90
N GLN A 309 -21.66 4.54 -6.35
CA GLN A 309 -22.70 5.31 -7.05
C GLN A 309 -22.36 6.81 -7.08
N LEU A 310 -22.23 7.35 -8.28
CA LEU A 310 -21.91 8.76 -8.53
C LEU A 310 -23.08 9.46 -9.20
N GLU A 311 -23.48 10.63 -8.71
CA GLU A 311 -24.38 11.53 -9.42
C GLU A 311 -23.64 12.35 -10.52
N PRO A 312 -24.35 12.96 -11.48
CA PRO A 312 -23.75 13.87 -12.45
C PRO A 312 -23.03 15.07 -11.82
N ASP A 313 -22.14 15.71 -12.58
CA ASP A 313 -21.32 16.87 -12.19
C ASP A 313 -20.35 16.62 -11.02
N VAL A 314 -20.23 15.38 -10.51
CA VAL A 314 -19.14 14.96 -9.62
C VAL A 314 -17.79 15.12 -10.34
N VAL A 315 -16.79 15.65 -9.64
CA VAL A 315 -15.42 15.87 -10.15
C VAL A 315 -14.43 15.00 -9.39
N LEU A 316 -13.75 14.11 -10.11
CA LEU A 316 -12.69 13.25 -9.59
C LEU A 316 -11.32 13.69 -10.13
N GLU A 317 -10.43 14.05 -9.22
CA GLU A 317 -9.02 14.33 -9.50
C GLU A 317 -8.18 13.04 -9.70
N PRO A 318 -6.90 13.12 -10.11
CA PRO A 318 -6.03 11.95 -10.23
C PRO A 318 -5.80 11.25 -8.88
N ASN A 319 -5.51 9.94 -8.91
CA ASN A 319 -5.22 9.13 -7.72
C ASN A 319 -6.28 9.22 -6.60
N VAL A 320 -7.58 9.18 -6.98
CA VAL A 320 -8.67 8.95 -6.02
C VAL A 320 -9.02 7.47 -5.94
N ILE A 321 -9.46 7.01 -4.77
CA ILE A 321 -9.88 5.63 -4.52
C ILE A 321 -11.28 5.64 -3.92
N LEU A 322 -12.26 5.09 -4.63
CA LEU A 322 -13.65 4.97 -4.20
C LEU A 322 -14.03 3.49 -4.12
N ARG A 323 -14.42 3.01 -2.93
CA ARG A 323 -14.62 1.57 -2.65
C ARG A 323 -15.95 1.24 -1.99
N GLY A 324 -16.33 -0.04 -2.10
CA GLY A 324 -17.49 -0.61 -1.42
C GLY A 324 -18.80 0.06 -1.84
N SER A 325 -19.68 0.30 -0.86
CA SER A 325 -21.02 0.88 -1.05
C SER A 325 -21.08 2.40 -1.21
N THR A 326 -19.93 3.06 -1.41
CA THR A 326 -19.76 4.54 -1.45
C THR A 326 -20.74 5.25 -2.40
N ARG A 327 -21.26 6.40 -1.95
CA ARG A 327 -22.24 7.23 -2.67
C ARG A 327 -21.79 8.69 -2.69
N ILE A 328 -21.85 9.36 -3.84
CA ILE A 328 -21.40 10.76 -3.99
C ILE A 328 -22.44 11.59 -4.75
N GLY A 329 -22.95 12.64 -4.09
CA GLY A 329 -23.94 13.58 -4.63
C GLY A 329 -23.38 14.60 -5.62
N ALA A 330 -24.26 15.19 -6.42
CA ALA A 330 -23.91 16.03 -7.55
C ALA A 330 -23.08 17.26 -7.18
N GLY A 331 -22.17 17.65 -8.09
CA GLY A 331 -21.29 18.82 -7.93
C GLY A 331 -20.15 18.65 -6.91
N THR A 332 -20.10 17.53 -6.19
CA THR A 332 -19.04 17.25 -5.21
C THR A 332 -17.70 16.98 -5.89
N ARG A 333 -16.61 17.49 -5.29
CA ARG A 333 -15.23 17.25 -5.74
C ARG A 333 -14.51 16.30 -4.78
N ILE A 334 -13.99 15.21 -5.33
CA ILE A 334 -13.01 14.35 -4.66
C ILE A 334 -11.63 14.67 -5.24
N GLY A 335 -10.83 15.36 -4.43
CA GLY A 335 -9.49 15.84 -4.75
C GLY A 335 -8.41 14.76 -4.61
N THR A 336 -7.25 15.06 -5.20
CA THR A 336 -6.10 14.15 -5.36
C THR A 336 -5.72 13.46 -4.05
N GLY A 337 -5.53 12.13 -4.08
CA GLY A 337 -5.08 11.34 -2.93
C GLY A 337 -6.14 11.06 -1.86
N SER A 338 -7.43 11.32 -2.15
CA SER A 338 -8.52 10.97 -1.23
C SER A 338 -8.92 9.50 -1.38
N GLN A 339 -9.26 8.86 -0.26
CA GLN A 339 -9.80 7.50 -0.21
C GLN A 339 -11.17 7.53 0.47
N VAL A 340 -12.17 6.90 -0.15
CA VAL A 340 -13.55 6.88 0.34
C VAL A 340 -14.08 5.44 0.29
N VAL A 341 -14.43 4.90 1.44
CA VAL A 341 -14.85 3.51 1.65
C VAL A 341 -16.19 3.50 2.40
N ASP A 342 -17.18 2.79 1.87
CA ASP A 342 -18.52 2.61 2.46
C ASP A 342 -19.15 3.88 3.06
N SER A 343 -18.93 5.03 2.39
CA SER A 343 -19.31 6.36 2.90
C SER A 343 -20.30 7.07 1.99
N VAL A 344 -21.16 7.90 2.58
CA VAL A 344 -22.19 8.68 1.87
C VAL A 344 -21.79 10.15 1.90
N ILE A 345 -21.57 10.75 0.74
CA ILE A 345 -21.20 12.15 0.58
C ILE A 345 -22.32 12.89 -0.13
N GLY A 346 -22.77 14.00 0.45
CA GLY A 346 -23.78 14.90 -0.10
C GLY A 346 -23.36 15.64 -1.38
N ARG A 347 -24.10 16.70 -1.69
CA ARG A 347 -23.93 17.58 -2.85
C ARG A 347 -22.97 18.72 -2.53
N GLY A 348 -22.28 19.23 -3.54
CA GLY A 348 -21.41 20.41 -3.43
C GLY A 348 -20.21 20.27 -2.48
N CYS A 349 -19.94 19.07 -1.96
CA CYS A 349 -18.89 18.83 -0.98
C CYS A 349 -17.48 18.90 -1.60
N VAL A 350 -16.47 19.10 -0.77
CA VAL A 350 -15.06 18.98 -1.18
C VAL A 350 -14.33 18.07 -0.22
N VAL A 351 -13.83 16.94 -0.70
CA VAL A 351 -12.94 16.05 0.05
C VAL A 351 -11.58 16.06 -0.65
N TRP A 352 -10.49 16.38 0.06
CA TRP A 352 -9.15 16.45 -0.53
C TRP A 352 -8.11 15.75 0.34
N ALA A 353 -7.25 14.91 -0.27
CA ALA A 353 -6.13 14.22 0.36
C ALA A 353 -6.45 13.59 1.74
N SER A 354 -7.66 13.03 1.88
CA SER A 354 -8.23 12.59 3.16
C SER A 354 -8.88 11.20 3.06
N VAL A 355 -9.01 10.51 4.19
CA VAL A 355 -9.56 9.14 4.28
C VAL A 355 -10.93 9.19 4.96
N LEU A 356 -11.94 8.62 4.30
CA LEU A 356 -13.33 8.52 4.79
C LEU A 356 -13.75 7.05 4.79
N GLU A 357 -14.12 6.53 5.96
CA GLU A 357 -14.54 5.13 6.17
C GLU A 357 -15.88 5.11 6.92
N GLY A 358 -16.88 4.40 6.40
CA GLY A 358 -18.18 4.19 7.08
C GLY A 358 -18.83 5.47 7.61
N SER A 359 -18.72 6.57 6.86
CA SER A 359 -19.00 7.95 7.32
C SER A 359 -20.02 8.66 6.43
N GLU A 360 -20.75 9.61 7.01
CA GLU A 360 -21.76 10.43 6.33
C GLU A 360 -21.37 11.92 6.30
N LEU A 361 -21.36 12.54 5.11
CA LEU A 361 -21.30 13.98 4.94
C LEU A 361 -22.64 14.49 4.40
N ALA A 362 -23.23 15.48 5.05
CA ALA A 362 -24.31 16.28 4.49
C ALA A 362 -23.80 17.22 3.38
N ASP A 363 -24.71 17.97 2.75
CA ASP A 363 -24.40 18.91 1.66
C ASP A 363 -23.46 20.07 2.10
N ASP A 364 -22.70 20.60 1.14
CA ASP A 364 -21.78 21.75 1.28
C ASP A 364 -20.64 21.57 2.33
N VAL A 365 -20.27 20.33 2.67
CA VAL A 365 -19.19 20.02 3.63
C VAL A 365 -17.80 20.04 2.98
N GLU A 366 -16.81 20.61 3.66
CA GLU A 366 -15.40 20.56 3.26
C GLU A 366 -14.56 19.70 4.23
N VAL A 367 -13.74 18.82 3.69
CA VAL A 367 -12.83 17.90 4.41
C VAL A 367 -11.43 17.91 3.77
N GLY A 368 -10.41 18.21 4.56
CA GLY A 368 -8.99 18.03 4.19
C GLY A 368 -8.12 19.30 4.26
N PRO A 369 -6.83 19.18 3.90
CA PRO A 369 -6.12 17.96 3.51
C PRO A 369 -5.70 17.11 4.72
N PHE A 370 -5.53 15.81 4.54
CA PHE A 370 -5.05 14.89 5.57
C PHE A 370 -5.99 14.77 6.80
N SER A 371 -7.30 14.80 6.58
CA SER A 371 -8.30 14.44 7.62
C SER A 371 -8.59 12.93 7.57
N HIS A 372 -9.08 12.38 8.68
CA HIS A 372 -9.50 10.97 8.78
C HIS A 372 -10.87 10.87 9.45
N LEU A 373 -11.89 10.45 8.71
CA LEU A 373 -13.25 10.23 9.22
C LEU A 373 -13.49 8.72 9.25
N ARG A 374 -13.73 8.19 10.46
CA ARG A 374 -13.82 6.75 10.75
C ARG A 374 -15.25 6.35 11.04
N ALA A 375 -15.54 5.05 10.90
CA ALA A 375 -16.89 4.49 10.95
C ALA A 375 -17.80 5.08 12.05
N GLY A 376 -19.05 5.38 11.67
CA GLY A 376 -20.04 6.00 12.55
C GLY A 376 -19.92 7.51 12.69
N SER A 377 -19.09 8.19 11.88
CA SER A 377 -18.98 9.65 11.87
C SER A 377 -20.04 10.28 10.96
N SER A 378 -20.74 11.30 11.44
CA SER A 378 -21.79 12.01 10.68
C SER A 378 -21.58 13.53 10.77
N ILE A 379 -21.39 14.19 9.62
CA ILE A 379 -20.98 15.59 9.53
C ILE A 379 -22.10 16.44 8.93
N GLY A 380 -22.60 17.40 9.72
CA GLY A 380 -23.70 18.30 9.37
C GLY A 380 -23.34 19.33 8.29
N PRO A 381 -24.36 19.92 7.62
CA PRO A 381 -24.17 20.69 6.41
C PRO A 381 -23.35 21.96 6.63
N GLY A 382 -22.52 22.32 5.65
CA GLY A 382 -21.64 23.50 5.71
C GLY A 382 -20.50 23.43 6.74
N ALA A 383 -20.29 22.28 7.40
CA ALA A 383 -19.17 22.08 8.32
C ALA A 383 -17.83 22.00 7.57
N ARG A 384 -16.73 22.31 8.27
CA ARG A 384 -15.37 22.41 7.69
C ARG A 384 -14.36 21.70 8.57
N LEU A 385 -13.89 20.54 8.13
CA LEU A 385 -12.84 19.74 8.76
C LEU A 385 -11.55 19.97 7.99
N GLY A 386 -10.58 20.64 8.62
CA GLY A 386 -9.29 20.93 8.03
C GLY A 386 -8.21 19.91 8.41
N ASN A 387 -6.96 20.37 8.44
CA ASN A 387 -5.82 19.47 8.34
C ASN A 387 -5.53 18.68 9.62
N TYR A 388 -5.35 17.36 9.50
CA TYR A 388 -5.13 16.43 10.61
C TYR A 388 -6.30 16.32 11.61
N ALA A 389 -7.52 16.65 11.17
CA ALA A 389 -8.74 16.35 11.93
C ALA A 389 -9.06 14.86 11.86
N GLU A 390 -9.13 14.17 13.01
CA GLU A 390 -9.70 12.83 13.15
C GLU A 390 -11.09 12.89 13.80
N VAL A 391 -12.04 12.14 13.25
CA VAL A 391 -13.40 11.99 13.78
C VAL A 391 -13.78 10.50 13.76
N LYS A 392 -14.37 9.99 14.86
CA LYS A 392 -14.74 8.57 15.00
C LYS A 392 -16.00 8.40 15.85
N ASN A 393 -17.03 7.73 15.33
CA ASN A 393 -18.31 7.49 16.03
C ASN A 393 -18.95 8.78 16.61
N SER A 394 -18.77 9.90 15.90
CA SER A 394 -19.07 11.25 16.37
C SER A 394 -19.99 11.99 15.40
N ARG A 395 -20.91 12.78 15.95
CA ARG A 395 -21.83 13.60 15.17
C ARG A 395 -21.46 15.08 15.29
N LEU A 396 -21.13 15.72 14.18
CA LEU A 396 -20.87 17.16 14.12
C LEU A 396 -22.07 17.90 13.53
N GLY A 397 -22.50 18.97 14.19
CA GLY A 397 -23.63 19.81 13.77
C GLY A 397 -23.36 20.66 12.53
N ALA A 398 -24.40 21.38 12.08
CA ALA A 398 -24.31 22.25 10.91
C ALA A 398 -23.31 23.39 11.14
N GLY A 399 -22.42 23.62 10.17
CA GLY A 399 -21.44 24.71 10.22
C GLY A 399 -20.37 24.59 11.32
N VAL A 400 -20.14 23.39 11.90
CA VAL A 400 -19.01 23.16 12.82
C VAL A 400 -17.66 23.42 12.13
N GLN A 401 -16.72 24.04 12.84
CA GLN A 401 -15.38 24.38 12.34
C GLN A 401 -14.30 23.61 13.10
N GLN A 402 -13.54 22.76 12.41
CA GLN A 402 -12.45 21.94 12.96
C GLN A 402 -11.22 22.06 12.03
N HIS A 403 -10.65 23.26 11.91
CA HIS A 403 -9.68 23.60 10.86
C HIS A 403 -8.31 22.90 10.94
N HIS A 404 -7.95 22.31 12.09
CA HIS A 404 -6.60 21.83 12.38
C HIS A 404 -6.60 20.59 13.28
N MET A 405 -5.42 19.98 13.44
CA MET A 405 -5.15 18.78 14.24
C MET A 405 -6.02 18.68 15.48
N SER A 406 -6.86 17.66 15.56
CA SER A 406 -7.77 17.42 16.69
C SER A 406 -8.43 16.05 16.55
N TYR A 407 -8.78 15.42 17.68
CA TYR A 407 -9.43 14.11 17.74
C TYR A 407 -10.81 14.22 18.39
N LEU A 408 -11.85 13.83 17.66
CA LEU A 408 -13.24 13.77 18.12
C LEU A 408 -13.77 12.34 18.06
N GLY A 409 -13.45 11.56 19.08
CA GLY A 409 -13.98 10.21 19.32
C GLY A 409 -15.19 10.21 20.25
N ASP A 410 -16.26 9.49 19.87
CA ASP A 410 -17.47 9.30 20.66
C ASP A 410 -18.17 10.61 21.12
N ALA A 411 -18.19 11.63 20.25
CA ALA A 411 -18.64 12.98 20.59
C ALA A 411 -19.91 13.42 19.84
N ASP A 412 -20.81 14.13 20.53
CA ASP A 412 -21.95 14.82 19.94
C ASP A 412 -21.71 16.33 20.00
N VAL A 413 -21.55 16.98 18.84
CA VAL A 413 -21.20 18.40 18.72
C VAL A 413 -22.36 19.17 18.08
N GLY A 414 -22.85 20.21 18.77
CA GLY A 414 -23.90 21.09 18.29
C GLY A 414 -23.46 22.02 17.14
N ASP A 415 -24.43 22.61 16.46
CA ASP A 415 -24.21 23.50 15.31
C ASP A 415 -23.29 24.68 15.67
N ARG A 416 -22.59 25.23 14.66
CA ARG A 416 -21.80 26.48 14.73
C ARG A 416 -20.66 26.47 15.77
N THR A 417 -20.33 25.31 16.33
CA THR A 417 -19.26 25.15 17.32
C THR A 417 -17.87 25.17 16.67
N ASN A 418 -16.91 25.82 17.34
CA ASN A 418 -15.51 25.92 16.94
C ASN A 418 -14.64 24.98 17.78
N ILE A 419 -13.94 24.06 17.12
CA ILE A 419 -12.97 23.13 17.70
C ILE A 419 -11.56 23.71 17.52
N GLY A 420 -10.84 23.93 18.63
CA GLY A 420 -9.48 24.46 18.60
C GLY A 420 -8.46 23.42 18.12
N ALA A 421 -7.37 23.85 17.50
CA ALA A 421 -6.22 22.98 17.23
C ALA A 421 -5.71 22.34 18.53
N GLY A 422 -5.31 21.07 18.51
CA GLY A 422 -4.96 20.30 19.70
C GLY A 422 -6.15 19.89 20.58
N THR A 423 -7.41 20.08 20.14
CA THR A 423 -8.55 19.56 20.92
C THR A 423 -8.61 18.03 20.85
N ILE A 424 -8.78 17.37 22.00
CA ILE A 424 -8.96 15.93 22.11
C ILE A 424 -10.15 15.63 23.03
N THR A 425 -11.12 14.86 22.55
CA THR A 425 -12.09 14.18 23.42
C THR A 425 -11.48 12.87 23.90
N ALA A 426 -10.98 12.86 25.13
CA ALA A 426 -10.44 11.67 25.78
C ALA A 426 -11.62 10.76 26.19
N ASN A 427 -12.05 9.94 25.23
CA ASN A 427 -13.21 9.04 25.31
C ASN A 427 -12.93 7.72 26.03
N TYR A 428 -11.67 7.29 26.14
CA TYR A 428 -11.27 5.99 26.69
C TYR A 428 -10.59 6.13 28.06
N ASP A 429 -11.02 5.35 29.05
CA ASP A 429 -10.51 5.37 30.44
C ASP A 429 -9.48 4.26 30.75
N GLY A 430 -9.12 3.44 29.77
CA GLY A 430 -8.30 2.23 29.94
C GLY A 430 -9.11 0.92 30.03
N ARG A 431 -10.45 0.97 30.01
CA ARG A 431 -11.35 -0.20 30.00
C ARG A 431 -12.62 -0.01 29.16
N SER A 432 -13.12 1.21 29.04
CA SER A 432 -14.43 1.53 28.48
C SER A 432 -14.42 2.88 27.78
N LYS A 433 -15.40 3.08 26.88
CA LYS A 433 -15.57 4.32 26.12
C LYS A 433 -16.80 5.08 26.58
N HIS A 434 -16.66 6.39 26.70
CA HIS A 434 -17.67 7.30 27.24
C HIS A 434 -17.92 8.44 26.25
N ARG A 435 -19.18 8.85 26.07
CA ARG A 435 -19.50 9.98 25.16
C ARG A 435 -19.22 11.34 25.77
N THR A 436 -18.89 12.29 24.91
CA THR A 436 -18.78 13.72 25.24
C THR A 436 -19.85 14.52 24.50
N THR A 437 -20.64 15.32 25.22
CA THR A 437 -21.65 16.22 24.61
C THR A 437 -21.12 17.65 24.59
N ILE A 438 -21.20 18.30 23.43
CA ILE A 438 -20.76 19.69 23.21
C ILE A 438 -21.92 20.43 22.54
N GLY A 439 -22.40 21.51 23.17
CA GLY A 439 -23.58 22.26 22.75
C GLY A 439 -23.40 23.12 21.50
N GLU A 440 -24.41 23.94 21.21
CA GLU A 440 -24.41 24.89 20.08
C GLU A 440 -23.46 26.07 20.33
N GLY A 441 -22.74 26.52 19.30
CA GLY A 441 -21.98 27.77 19.33
C GLY A 441 -20.86 27.81 20.38
N VAL A 442 -20.37 26.65 20.81
CA VAL A 442 -19.28 26.50 21.76
C VAL A 442 -17.96 26.93 21.11
N PHE A 443 -17.05 27.52 21.89
CA PHE A 443 -15.70 27.86 21.43
C PHE A 443 -14.64 27.11 22.26
N LEU A 444 -14.09 26.04 21.71
CA LEU A 444 -12.96 25.35 22.31
C LEU A 444 -11.66 26.06 21.93
N GLY A 445 -10.87 26.42 22.95
CA GLY A 445 -9.52 26.96 22.79
C GLY A 445 -8.52 25.91 22.30
N VAL A 446 -7.37 26.38 21.80
CA VAL A 446 -6.27 25.52 21.36
C VAL A 446 -5.76 24.67 22.53
N ASP A 447 -5.43 23.41 22.30
CA ASP A 447 -4.94 22.46 23.31
C ASP A 447 -5.98 22.24 24.44
N THR A 448 -7.21 21.88 24.05
CA THR A 448 -8.31 21.55 24.99
C THR A 448 -8.47 20.03 25.12
N MET A 449 -8.27 19.50 26.32
CA MET A 449 -8.56 18.10 26.66
C MET A 449 -9.94 18.00 27.31
N LEU A 450 -10.87 17.30 26.69
CA LEU A 450 -12.20 17.00 27.24
C LEU A 450 -12.21 15.55 27.74
N VAL A 451 -12.20 15.34 29.06
CA VAL A 451 -12.16 13.99 29.66
C VAL A 451 -13.59 13.46 29.82
N ALA A 452 -13.94 12.45 29.03
CA ALA A 452 -15.29 11.89 29.01
C ALA A 452 -15.60 11.04 30.27
N PRO A 453 -16.87 10.90 30.66
CA PRO A 453 -18.04 11.60 30.13
C PRO A 453 -18.16 13.03 30.69
N LEU A 454 -18.46 14.00 29.82
CA LEU A 454 -18.83 15.37 30.23
C LEU A 454 -19.76 16.06 29.23
N THR A 455 -20.40 17.13 29.68
CA THR A 455 -21.23 18.04 28.87
C THR A 455 -20.68 19.48 28.88
N VAL A 456 -20.40 20.03 27.70
CA VAL A 456 -20.13 21.47 27.50
C VAL A 456 -21.41 22.12 26.96
N GLY A 457 -22.07 22.95 27.76
CA GLY A 457 -23.35 23.58 27.39
C GLY A 457 -23.23 24.71 26.36
N ASP A 458 -24.36 25.09 25.75
CA ASP A 458 -24.43 26.03 24.63
C ASP A 458 -23.72 27.37 24.90
N GLY A 459 -22.99 27.87 23.90
CA GLY A 459 -22.23 29.12 23.96
C GLY A 459 -21.08 29.15 24.97
N ALA A 460 -20.79 28.04 25.66
CA ALA A 460 -19.67 27.93 26.57
C ALA A 460 -18.32 27.93 25.83
N LYS A 461 -17.24 28.13 26.57
CA LYS A 461 -15.89 28.34 26.03
C LYS A 461 -14.82 27.66 26.87
N THR A 462 -13.71 27.28 26.25
CA THR A 462 -12.47 26.94 26.97
C THR A 462 -11.37 27.96 26.65
N GLY A 463 -10.46 28.17 27.61
CA GLY A 463 -9.17 28.80 27.34
C GLY A 463 -8.25 27.84 26.59
N ALA A 464 -7.08 28.34 26.17
CA ALA A 464 -6.04 27.46 25.63
C ALA A 464 -5.37 26.64 26.75
N GLY A 465 -4.90 25.42 26.44
CA GLY A 465 -4.26 24.51 27.39
C GLY A 465 -5.22 23.99 28.47
N ALA A 466 -6.51 23.90 28.17
CA ALA A 466 -7.58 23.64 29.14
C ALA A 466 -7.89 22.15 29.30
N VAL A 467 -7.68 21.60 30.51
CA VAL A 467 -8.10 20.24 30.85
C VAL A 467 -9.44 20.28 31.56
N VAL A 468 -10.50 19.80 30.89
CA VAL A 468 -11.88 19.81 31.37
C VAL A 468 -12.28 18.41 31.84
N THR A 469 -12.65 18.29 33.11
CA THR A 469 -12.96 17.00 33.78
C THR A 469 -14.35 17.00 34.43
N ARG A 470 -15.18 18.01 34.13
CA ARG A 470 -16.53 18.23 34.66
C ARG A 470 -17.34 19.07 33.67
N ASP A 471 -18.65 18.98 33.76
CA ASP A 471 -19.56 19.76 32.93
C ASP A 471 -19.30 21.28 33.00
N VAL A 472 -19.39 21.93 31.84
CA VAL A 472 -19.25 23.38 31.70
C VAL A 472 -20.64 23.95 31.40
N PRO A 473 -21.28 24.71 32.32
CA PRO A 473 -22.62 25.23 32.08
C PRO A 473 -22.69 26.20 30.90
N PRO A 474 -23.86 26.36 30.25
CA PRO A 474 -24.04 27.27 29.11
C PRO A 474 -23.48 28.68 29.35
N GLY A 475 -22.81 29.22 28.33
CA GLY A 475 -22.18 30.54 28.35
C GLY A 475 -21.02 30.73 29.33
N LYS A 476 -20.53 29.68 30.01
CA LYS A 476 -19.37 29.76 30.92
C LYS A 476 -18.03 29.59 30.19
N LEU A 477 -16.96 30.01 30.86
CA LEU A 477 -15.58 29.85 30.40
C LEU A 477 -14.81 28.95 31.39
N ALA A 478 -14.22 27.86 30.90
CA ALA A 478 -13.32 26.98 31.66
C ALA A 478 -11.84 27.25 31.29
N VAL A 479 -10.92 27.23 32.26
CA VAL A 479 -9.52 27.68 32.09
C VAL A 479 -8.52 26.97 33.02
N GLY A 480 -7.26 26.88 32.57
CA GLY A 480 -6.10 26.31 33.29
C GLY A 480 -5.54 25.10 32.53
N VAL A 481 -4.26 25.07 32.15
CA VAL A 481 -3.04 25.43 32.93
C VAL A 481 -2.21 26.58 32.29
N PRO A 482 -1.24 27.22 32.99
CA PRO A 482 0.16 26.74 32.94
C PRO A 482 0.93 26.87 34.28
N ALA A 483 2.23 26.60 34.26
CA ALA A 483 3.11 26.48 35.44
C ALA A 483 3.26 27.77 36.29
N ARG A 484 3.54 27.60 37.59
CA ARG A 484 3.78 28.70 38.55
C ARG A 484 5.20 29.28 38.41
N MET A 485 5.31 30.58 38.14
CA MET A 485 6.57 31.30 38.37
C MET A 485 6.78 31.61 39.86
N ARG A 486 8.04 31.83 40.26
CA ARG A 486 8.45 32.09 41.65
C ARG A 486 8.53 33.60 41.86
N ASP A 487 7.76 34.13 42.81
CA ASP A 487 7.67 35.58 43.05
C ASP A 487 9.03 36.23 43.30
N ASP A 488 9.31 37.29 42.53
CA ASP A 488 10.46 38.14 42.76
C ASP A 488 10.26 38.97 44.04
N ARG A 489 11.29 39.04 44.89
CA ARG A 489 11.14 39.53 46.27
C ARG A 489 10.97 41.05 46.31
N ARG A 490 9.71 41.51 46.32
CA ARG A 490 9.34 42.89 46.69
C ARG A 490 9.86 43.27 48.08
N ARG A 491 11.07 43.83 48.16
CA ARG A 491 11.54 44.60 49.32
C ARG A 491 11.06 46.04 49.17
N GLY A 492 10.10 46.43 50.01
CA GLY A 492 9.62 47.81 50.12
C GLY A 492 10.50 48.70 51.00
N GLY A 493 10.34 50.02 50.83
CA GLY A 493 11.04 51.10 51.55
C GLY A 493 11.20 52.29 50.58
N GLN A 494 10.37 53.35 50.64
CA GLN A 494 10.47 54.48 51.58
C GLN A 494 11.90 55.07 51.60
N HIS A 495 12.17 56.34 51.25
CA HIS A 495 11.46 57.56 51.67
C HIS A 495 11.85 58.83 50.86
N ARG A 496 10.91 59.80 50.77
CA ARG A 496 11.06 61.28 50.84
C ARG A 496 11.98 62.12 49.89
N ASP A 497 11.30 63.02 49.18
CA ASP A 497 11.41 64.50 49.21
C ASP A 497 12.60 65.30 48.60
N ARG A 498 12.22 66.51 48.12
CA ARG A 498 12.95 67.79 47.93
C ARG A 498 13.73 68.09 46.63
N GLU A 499 13.08 68.94 45.82
CA GLU A 499 13.49 70.30 45.42
C GLU A 499 14.84 70.63 44.70
N ARG A 500 14.70 71.57 43.75
CA ARG A 500 15.64 72.69 43.41
C ARG A 500 16.96 72.44 42.65
N SER A 501 16.89 72.81 41.36
CA SER A 501 17.77 73.80 40.67
C SER A 501 19.29 73.60 40.54
N GLY A 502 19.85 73.92 39.36
CA GLY A 502 21.09 74.73 39.31
C GLY A 502 22.21 74.35 38.32
N ARG A 503 22.31 75.12 37.22
CA ARG A 503 23.53 75.66 36.57
C ARG A 503 24.91 74.94 36.69
N ARG A 504 25.40 74.51 35.51
CA ARG A 504 26.74 74.81 34.88
C ARG A 504 28.09 74.53 35.61
N ARG A 505 28.91 73.74 34.89
CA ARG A 505 30.34 73.96 34.45
C ARG A 505 31.55 73.51 35.30
N ALA A 506 32.60 73.14 34.53
CA ALA A 506 34.06 73.06 34.83
C ALA A 506 34.53 71.90 35.76
N SER A 507 35.77 71.38 35.70
CA SER A 507 36.89 71.31 34.71
C SER A 507 38.03 70.42 35.31
N ALA A 508 39.09 69.90 34.68
CA ALA A 508 39.72 69.97 33.34
C ALA A 508 40.45 68.60 33.07
N GLY A 509 41.41 68.36 32.16
CA GLY A 509 42.06 69.13 31.06
C GLY A 509 43.42 68.52 30.63
N ARG A 510 43.96 68.92 29.45
CA ARG A 510 45.32 68.59 28.88
C ARG A 510 45.54 67.09 28.53
N ALA A 511 46.47 66.65 27.66
CA ALA A 511 47.35 67.22 26.60
C ALA A 511 48.11 66.02 25.92
N GLU A 512 48.87 66.05 24.81
CA GLU A 512 49.08 66.85 23.57
C GLU A 512 50.16 66.11 22.72
N SER A 513 50.53 66.40 21.46
CA SER A 513 49.88 66.97 20.24
C SER A 513 50.89 66.86 19.06
N ARG A 514 50.46 66.73 17.78
CA ARG A 514 51.25 67.10 16.55
C ARG A 514 50.47 67.02 15.20
N ARG A 515 51.10 67.55 14.14
CA ARG A 515 50.58 67.92 12.79
C ARG A 515 51.74 67.81 11.77
N PRO A 516 51.55 67.79 10.41
CA PRO A 516 51.05 68.96 9.63
C PRO A 516 50.20 68.64 8.36
N GLY A 517 49.79 69.70 7.63
CA GLY A 517 49.22 69.65 6.26
C GLY A 517 50.27 69.90 5.16
N PRO A 518 49.94 70.41 3.94
CA PRO A 518 49.20 71.69 3.76
C PRO A 518 48.35 71.91 2.45
N ARG A 519 47.61 73.05 2.41
CA ARG A 519 47.21 73.93 1.24
C ARG A 519 46.41 73.30 0.05
N ALA A 520 45.20 73.80 -0.29
CA ALA A 520 44.81 75.05 -1.00
C ALA A 520 45.04 74.96 -2.53
N THR A 521 44.16 75.42 -3.46
CA THR A 521 43.38 76.68 -3.57
C THR A 521 42.01 76.47 -4.26
N ALA A 522 40.92 77.16 -3.89
CA ALA A 522 40.41 78.43 -4.45
C ALA A 522 40.17 78.47 -5.98
N GLY A 523 38.93 78.81 -6.40
CA GLY A 523 38.53 79.05 -7.79
C GLY A 523 37.00 79.05 -7.94
N ALA A 524 36.41 80.13 -8.49
CA ALA A 524 34.97 80.28 -8.61
C ALA A 524 34.55 80.69 -10.04
N SER A 525 33.23 80.57 -10.28
CA SER A 525 32.41 81.31 -11.26
C SER A 525 32.11 80.70 -12.65
N ARG A 526 30.92 81.11 -13.11
CA ARG A 526 30.37 81.13 -14.48
C ARG A 526 29.90 79.83 -15.14
N GLU A 527 28.58 79.73 -15.18
CA GLU A 527 27.84 79.17 -16.31
C GLU A 527 28.29 79.78 -17.66
N ARG A 528 28.30 78.98 -18.73
CA ARG A 528 27.90 79.41 -20.08
C ARG A 528 27.48 78.20 -20.93
N ARG A 529 26.48 78.41 -21.80
CA ARG A 529 26.02 77.46 -22.82
C ARG A 529 26.94 77.47 -24.07
N VAL A 530 26.54 76.71 -25.10
CA VAL A 530 27.11 76.57 -26.48
C VAL A 530 28.11 75.40 -26.56
N ALA A 531 27.98 74.43 -27.48
CA ALA A 531 26.95 74.15 -28.51
C ALA A 531 26.78 72.63 -28.73
N ALA A 532 25.73 72.25 -29.48
CA ALA A 532 25.54 70.87 -29.94
C ALA A 532 26.36 70.58 -31.22
N GLY A 533 26.82 69.34 -31.35
CA GLY A 533 27.40 68.77 -32.57
C GLY A 533 27.05 67.28 -32.65
N PRO A 534 26.73 66.71 -33.84
CA PRO A 534 26.21 65.35 -33.96
C PRO A 534 27.32 64.30 -33.87
N GLY A 535 27.71 63.92 -32.65
CA GLY A 535 28.58 62.77 -32.41
C GLY A 535 27.80 61.45 -32.49
N THR A 536 28.00 60.68 -33.56
CA THR A 536 27.54 59.29 -33.64
C THR A 536 28.37 58.40 -32.71
N PHE A 537 27.78 57.92 -31.62
CA PHE A 537 28.45 57.01 -30.67
C PHE A 537 27.71 55.68 -30.55
N HIS A 538 28.46 54.59 -30.71
CA HIS A 538 27.96 53.23 -30.62
C HIS A 538 27.60 52.86 -29.18
N VAL A 539 26.46 52.21 -28.99
CA VAL A 539 26.19 51.42 -27.77
C VAL A 539 26.85 50.06 -27.95
N SER A 540 28.14 49.97 -27.62
CA SER A 540 28.80 48.68 -27.45
C SER A 540 28.31 48.05 -26.14
N LEU A 541 27.30 47.17 -26.24
CA LEU A 541 27.09 46.16 -25.20
C LEU A 541 28.40 45.36 -25.10
N PRO A 542 29.12 45.39 -23.97
CA PRO A 542 30.45 44.82 -23.92
C PRO A 542 30.33 43.30 -23.82
N ILE A 543 30.71 42.63 -24.92
CA ILE A 543 30.46 41.20 -25.14
C ILE A 543 31.18 40.34 -24.08
N THR A 544 32.32 40.81 -23.59
CA THR A 544 33.11 40.21 -22.50
C THR A 544 32.29 40.01 -21.21
N GLU A 545 31.50 41.01 -20.81
CA GLU A 545 30.72 41.00 -19.58
C GLU A 545 29.56 40.00 -19.68
N LEU A 546 28.92 39.93 -20.85
CA LEU A 546 27.87 38.95 -21.12
C LEU A 546 28.45 37.52 -21.17
N LEU A 547 29.65 37.33 -21.74
CA LEU A 547 30.35 36.04 -21.74
C LEU A 547 30.74 35.59 -20.31
N VAL A 548 31.15 36.51 -19.43
CA VAL A 548 31.42 36.19 -18.02
C VAL A 548 30.14 35.75 -17.31
N ILE A 549 29.02 36.43 -17.52
CA ILE A 549 27.72 36.04 -16.94
C ILE A 549 27.28 34.66 -17.46
N VAL A 550 27.34 34.42 -18.77
CA VAL A 550 27.02 33.11 -19.37
C VAL A 550 27.93 32.01 -18.81
N LEU A 551 29.22 32.26 -18.62
CA LEU A 551 30.15 31.31 -18.00
C LEU A 551 29.77 31.00 -16.55
N LEU A 552 29.41 32.01 -15.75
CA LEU A 552 28.98 31.82 -14.36
C LEU A 552 27.66 31.03 -14.29
N THR A 553 26.69 31.30 -15.18
CA THR A 553 25.43 30.54 -15.26
C THR A 553 25.64 29.09 -15.73
N ILE A 554 26.61 28.82 -16.61
CA ILE A 554 26.99 27.45 -17.00
C ILE A 554 27.64 26.70 -15.83
N LEU A 555 28.46 27.39 -15.03
CA LEU A 555 29.05 26.80 -13.82
C LEU A 555 27.99 26.53 -12.74
N GLU A 556 27.04 27.44 -12.54
CA GLU A 556 25.86 27.27 -11.67
C GLU A 556 25.05 26.04 -12.10
N GLY A 557 24.76 25.92 -13.40
CA GLY A 557 24.09 24.74 -13.98
C GLY A 557 24.87 23.43 -13.84
N PHE A 558 26.20 23.46 -13.83
CA PHE A 558 27.01 22.29 -13.50
C PHE A 558 26.77 21.82 -12.05
N PHE A 559 26.63 22.74 -11.10
CA PHE A 559 26.35 22.40 -9.70
C PHE A 559 24.92 21.85 -9.53
N VAL A 560 23.90 22.52 -10.09
CA VAL A 560 22.50 22.05 -10.02
C VAL A 560 22.34 20.67 -10.70
N ALA A 561 22.93 20.48 -11.88
CA ALA A 561 22.88 19.17 -12.55
C ALA A 561 23.64 18.08 -11.77
N SER A 562 24.70 18.43 -11.03
CA SER A 562 25.42 17.49 -10.17
C SER A 562 24.58 17.06 -8.97
N GLU A 563 23.95 18.01 -8.27
CA GLU A 563 23.04 17.76 -7.15
C GLU A 563 21.93 16.79 -7.54
N ILE A 564 21.18 17.16 -8.57
CA ILE A 564 19.97 16.48 -8.99
C ILE A 564 20.28 15.07 -9.52
N ALA A 565 21.37 14.90 -10.28
CA ALA A 565 21.78 13.59 -10.77
C ALA A 565 22.27 12.65 -9.67
N LEU A 566 22.94 13.17 -8.63
CA LEU A 566 23.41 12.38 -7.49
C LEU A 566 22.28 12.05 -6.50
N VAL A 567 21.34 12.96 -6.26
CA VAL A 567 20.17 12.67 -5.41
C VAL A 567 19.20 11.70 -6.09
N SER A 568 19.07 11.75 -7.42
CA SER A 568 18.09 10.94 -8.17
C SER A 568 18.59 9.55 -8.62
N ILE A 569 19.85 9.19 -8.40
CA ILE A 569 20.39 7.89 -8.83
C ILE A 569 20.16 6.80 -7.77
N ARG A 570 19.59 5.67 -8.18
CA ARG A 570 19.30 4.53 -7.29
C ARG A 570 20.60 3.87 -6.80
N ARG A 571 20.76 3.70 -5.48
CA ARG A 571 21.97 3.10 -4.86
C ARG A 571 22.34 1.75 -5.49
N SER A 572 21.38 0.82 -5.58
CA SER A 572 21.57 -0.50 -6.20
C SER A 572 22.10 -0.45 -7.65
N ARG A 573 21.71 0.57 -8.44
CA ARG A 573 22.25 0.78 -9.79
C ARG A 573 23.70 1.28 -9.76
N VAL A 574 24.07 2.08 -8.77
CA VAL A 574 25.48 2.51 -8.57
C VAL A 574 26.35 1.31 -8.19
N ASP A 575 25.88 0.45 -7.30
CA ASP A 575 26.63 -0.75 -6.89
C ASP A 575 26.80 -1.75 -8.04
N GLN A 576 25.73 -2.02 -8.82
CA GLN A 576 25.83 -2.78 -10.07
C GLN A 576 26.89 -2.18 -11.03
N LEU A 577 26.93 -0.85 -11.19
CA LEU A 577 27.92 -0.19 -12.03
C LEU A 577 29.37 -0.24 -11.46
N VAL A 578 29.52 -0.49 -10.14
CA VAL A 578 30.83 -0.77 -9.52
C VAL A 578 31.24 -2.24 -9.76
N GLU A 579 30.30 -3.18 -9.73
CA GLU A 579 30.52 -4.59 -10.09
C GLU A 579 30.84 -4.76 -11.59
N GLU A 580 30.21 -3.97 -12.47
CA GLU A 580 30.63 -3.76 -13.87
C GLU A 580 32.03 -3.12 -14.01
N GLY A 581 32.72 -2.82 -12.90
CA GLY A 581 34.10 -2.32 -12.88
C GLY A 581 34.27 -0.83 -13.23
N ARG A 582 33.20 -0.03 -13.27
CA ARG A 582 33.30 1.36 -13.75
C ARG A 582 33.91 2.30 -12.70
N PRO A 583 35.06 2.95 -12.96
CA PRO A 583 35.73 3.81 -11.98
C PRO A 583 34.96 5.11 -11.67
N SER A 584 34.03 5.52 -12.53
CA SER A 584 33.09 6.61 -12.27
C SER A 584 32.02 6.24 -11.26
N ALA A 585 31.53 5.00 -11.24
CA ALA A 585 30.55 4.54 -10.26
C ALA A 585 31.15 4.52 -8.84
N GLN A 586 32.43 4.17 -8.71
CA GLN A 586 33.17 4.26 -7.44
C GLN A 586 33.29 5.71 -6.92
N ARG A 587 33.32 6.73 -7.81
CA ARG A 587 33.25 8.14 -7.41
C ARG A 587 31.85 8.52 -6.94
N VAL A 588 30.82 8.13 -7.69
CA VAL A 588 29.41 8.32 -7.31
C VAL A 588 29.13 7.73 -5.93
N ARG A 589 29.51 6.47 -5.69
CA ARG A 589 29.32 5.80 -4.38
C ARG A 589 30.04 6.55 -3.23
N ARG A 590 31.27 7.03 -3.44
CA ARG A 590 31.97 7.83 -2.41
C ARG A 590 31.32 9.18 -2.11
N LEU A 591 30.57 9.77 -3.05
CA LEU A 591 29.79 10.99 -2.81
C LEU A 591 28.45 10.69 -2.13
N LEU A 592 27.82 9.56 -2.44
CA LEU A 592 26.57 9.10 -1.81
C LEU A 592 26.72 8.64 -0.36
N ASN A 593 27.90 8.15 0.02
CA ASN A 593 28.18 7.69 1.39
C ASN A 593 28.43 8.84 2.40
N ASP A 594 28.68 10.06 1.93
CA ASP A 594 28.78 11.27 2.77
C ASP A 594 27.92 12.39 2.15
N PRO A 595 26.58 12.26 2.18
CA PRO A 595 25.68 13.19 1.51
C PRO A 595 25.74 14.59 2.14
N GLY A 596 26.01 14.69 3.46
CA GLY A 596 26.16 15.96 4.16
C GLY A 596 27.34 16.77 3.64
N ARG A 597 28.51 16.15 3.47
CA ARG A 597 29.67 16.81 2.86
C ARG A 597 29.45 17.12 1.38
N PHE A 598 28.82 16.20 0.63
CA PHE A 598 28.50 16.43 -0.78
C PHE A 598 27.60 17.66 -0.96
N LEU A 599 26.46 17.72 -0.26
CA LEU A 599 25.53 18.86 -0.32
C LEU A 599 26.20 20.16 0.12
N ALA A 600 27.02 20.14 1.18
CA ALA A 600 27.76 21.32 1.61
C ALA A 600 28.76 21.84 0.56
N VAL A 601 29.42 20.96 -0.20
CA VAL A 601 30.32 21.32 -1.32
C VAL A 601 29.54 21.96 -2.47
N ILE A 602 28.38 21.39 -2.83
CA ILE A 602 27.53 21.91 -3.91
C ILE A 602 26.91 23.26 -3.52
N GLN A 603 26.31 23.36 -2.34
CA GLN A 603 25.65 24.57 -1.84
C GLN A 603 26.64 25.74 -1.72
N LEU A 604 27.88 25.48 -1.31
CA LEU A 604 28.93 26.51 -1.26
C LEU A 604 29.29 27.00 -2.67
N GLY A 605 29.36 26.10 -3.66
CA GLY A 605 29.58 26.44 -5.07
C GLY A 605 28.46 27.31 -5.66
N LEU A 606 27.20 26.89 -5.48
CA LEU A 606 26.01 27.65 -5.91
C LEU A 606 25.97 29.04 -5.26
N THR A 607 26.14 29.11 -3.94
CA THR A 607 26.06 30.37 -3.17
C THR A 607 27.14 31.37 -3.63
N PHE A 608 28.38 30.91 -3.87
CA PHE A 608 29.41 31.79 -4.41
C PHE A 608 29.12 32.22 -5.84
N LEU A 609 28.73 31.31 -6.75
CA LEU A 609 28.50 31.65 -8.16
C LEU A 609 27.34 32.62 -8.35
N GLY A 610 26.19 32.39 -7.71
CA GLY A 610 25.04 33.29 -7.77
C GLY A 610 25.36 34.68 -7.19
N PHE A 611 26.14 34.74 -6.11
CA PHE A 611 26.64 36.01 -5.56
C PHE A 611 27.59 36.73 -6.53
N PHE A 612 28.59 36.03 -7.08
CA PHE A 612 29.54 36.62 -8.03
C PHE A 612 28.86 37.08 -9.33
N ALA A 613 27.92 36.31 -9.87
CA ALA A 613 27.14 36.71 -11.06
C ALA A 613 26.31 37.98 -10.78
N SER A 614 25.60 38.01 -9.65
CA SER A 614 24.79 39.16 -9.23
C SER A 614 25.63 40.42 -9.01
N ALA A 615 26.75 40.30 -8.28
CA ALA A 615 27.67 41.41 -8.02
C ALA A 615 28.36 41.92 -9.29
N TYR A 616 28.81 41.01 -10.17
CA TYR A 616 29.47 41.37 -11.42
C TYR A 616 28.50 42.08 -12.39
N ALA A 617 27.26 41.61 -12.50
CA ALA A 617 26.23 42.28 -13.29
C ALA A 617 25.87 43.67 -12.72
N ALA A 618 25.71 43.78 -11.40
CA ALA A 618 25.39 45.03 -10.72
C ALA A 618 26.46 46.12 -10.94
N VAL A 619 27.75 45.75 -10.99
CA VAL A 619 28.83 46.69 -11.28
C VAL A 619 28.89 47.06 -12.76
N ASN A 620 28.84 46.08 -13.66
CA ASN A 620 29.20 46.31 -15.07
C ASN A 620 28.02 46.61 -16.01
N LEU A 621 26.86 45.96 -15.84
CA LEU A 621 25.72 46.15 -16.74
C LEU A 621 24.86 47.38 -16.39
N VAL A 622 24.75 47.73 -15.11
CA VAL A 622 23.92 48.87 -14.62
C VAL A 622 24.38 50.19 -15.25
N SER A 623 25.69 50.38 -15.36
CA SER A 623 26.29 51.58 -15.99
C SER A 623 25.85 51.75 -17.46
N GLY A 624 25.74 50.65 -18.22
CA GLY A 624 25.28 50.68 -19.61
C GLY A 624 23.80 51.05 -19.75
N LEU A 625 22.94 50.49 -18.91
CA LEU A 625 21.51 50.80 -18.92
C LEU A 625 21.22 52.22 -18.36
N LYS A 626 21.94 52.67 -17.35
CA LYS A 626 21.87 54.04 -16.80
C LYS A 626 22.12 55.09 -17.90
N GLY A 627 23.17 54.93 -18.71
CA GLY A 627 23.50 55.83 -19.83
C GLY A 627 22.50 55.81 -21.00
N LEU A 628 21.54 54.87 -21.00
CA LEU A 628 20.37 54.89 -21.87
C LEU A 628 19.18 55.63 -21.22
N LEU A 629 18.92 55.39 -19.93
CA LEU A 629 17.82 55.99 -19.17
C LEU A 629 18.00 57.50 -18.91
N GLU A 630 19.22 57.99 -18.70
CA GLU A 630 19.53 59.42 -18.51
C GLU A 630 19.17 60.31 -19.72
N ARG A 631 18.92 59.69 -20.88
CA ARG A 631 18.45 60.35 -22.12
C ARG A 631 16.98 60.74 -22.06
N VAL A 632 16.21 60.20 -21.11
CA VAL A 632 14.81 60.56 -20.86
C VAL A 632 14.76 61.51 -19.66
N ASP A 633 14.40 62.78 -19.89
CA ASP A 633 14.46 63.83 -18.84
C ASP A 633 13.69 63.47 -17.57
N VAL A 634 12.55 62.78 -17.70
CA VAL A 634 11.72 62.32 -16.57
C VAL A 634 12.40 61.24 -15.72
N LEU A 635 13.24 60.39 -16.33
CA LEU A 635 13.87 59.25 -15.66
C LEU A 635 15.25 59.56 -15.10
N ARG A 636 15.89 60.66 -15.53
CA ARG A 636 17.27 61.03 -15.16
C ARG A 636 17.54 61.04 -13.64
N ALA A 637 16.56 61.46 -12.83
CA ALA A 637 16.69 61.51 -11.37
C ALA A 637 16.69 60.12 -10.68
N SER A 638 16.20 59.08 -11.38
CA SER A 638 16.06 57.71 -10.85
C SER A 638 16.76 56.65 -11.71
N ALA A 639 17.48 57.06 -12.77
CA ALA A 639 18.03 56.21 -13.80
C ALA A 639 18.95 55.09 -13.26
N GLU A 640 19.70 55.36 -12.20
CA GLU A 640 20.59 54.38 -11.55
C GLU A 640 19.80 53.30 -10.79
N GLY A 641 18.80 53.69 -9.99
CA GLY A 641 17.96 52.73 -9.25
C GLY A 641 17.09 51.89 -10.19
N ILE A 642 16.54 52.49 -11.25
CA ILE A 642 15.79 51.78 -12.28
C ILE A 642 16.72 50.82 -13.05
N ALA A 643 17.93 51.26 -13.44
CA ALA A 643 18.90 50.40 -14.10
C ALA A 643 19.30 49.20 -13.23
N LEU A 644 19.53 49.40 -11.94
CA LEU A 644 19.85 48.33 -11.00
C LEU A 644 18.72 47.29 -10.91
N VAL A 645 17.49 47.73 -10.64
CA VAL A 645 16.34 46.82 -10.52
C VAL A 645 16.09 46.04 -11.81
N VAL A 646 16.16 46.70 -12.97
CA VAL A 646 15.94 46.04 -14.27
C VAL A 646 17.05 45.05 -14.62
N VAL A 647 18.33 45.40 -14.39
CA VAL A 647 19.45 44.47 -14.61
C VAL A 647 19.37 43.26 -13.68
N THR A 648 19.10 43.47 -12.38
CA THR A 648 18.97 42.38 -11.41
C THR A 648 17.78 41.47 -11.73
N ALA A 649 16.62 42.02 -12.13
CA ALA A 649 15.45 41.22 -12.50
C ALA A 649 15.67 40.39 -13.77
N ILE A 650 16.28 40.98 -14.81
CA ILE A 650 16.61 40.26 -16.05
C ILE A 650 17.66 39.17 -15.78
N LEU A 651 18.68 39.46 -14.98
CA LEU A 651 19.68 38.46 -14.60
C LEU A 651 19.05 37.32 -13.81
N ALA A 652 18.24 37.60 -12.79
CA ALA A 652 17.61 36.58 -11.95
C ALA A 652 16.72 35.65 -12.78
N LEU A 653 15.96 36.18 -13.74
CA LEU A 653 15.19 35.35 -14.67
C LEU A 653 16.10 34.49 -15.56
N PHE A 654 17.23 35.04 -16.02
CA PHE A 654 18.21 34.30 -16.83
C PHE A 654 18.90 33.17 -16.05
N THR A 655 19.35 33.41 -14.81
CA THR A 655 20.00 32.39 -13.98
C THR A 655 19.00 31.32 -13.52
N ILE A 656 17.77 31.69 -13.15
CA ILE A 656 16.71 30.70 -12.84
C ILE A 656 16.45 29.79 -14.04
N VAL A 657 16.32 30.33 -15.26
CA VAL A 657 16.04 29.50 -16.45
C VAL A 657 17.24 28.64 -16.87
N PHE A 658 18.42 29.24 -17.04
CA PHE A 658 19.58 28.57 -17.67
C PHE A 658 20.57 27.97 -16.66
N GLY A 659 20.62 28.49 -15.44
CA GLY A 659 21.46 27.99 -14.33
C GLY A 659 20.74 26.97 -13.44
N GLU A 660 19.42 27.09 -13.24
CA GLU A 660 18.66 26.13 -12.44
C GLU A 660 17.75 25.21 -13.27
N LEU A 661 16.67 25.73 -13.87
CA LEU A 661 15.56 24.94 -14.40
C LEU A 661 15.96 24.00 -15.55
N VAL A 662 16.70 24.49 -16.54
CA VAL A 662 17.17 23.66 -17.68
C VAL A 662 18.15 22.57 -17.21
N PRO A 663 19.22 22.86 -16.45
CA PRO A 663 20.12 21.84 -15.89
C PRO A 663 19.42 20.80 -15.02
N LYS A 664 18.49 21.22 -14.15
CA LYS A 664 17.66 20.36 -13.28
C LYS A 664 16.80 19.40 -14.08
N THR A 665 16.13 19.90 -15.13
CA THR A 665 15.32 19.09 -16.04
C THR A 665 16.15 18.04 -16.79
N LEU A 666 17.32 18.44 -17.32
CA LEU A 666 18.22 17.53 -18.04
C LEU A 666 18.83 16.45 -17.13
N ALA A 667 19.16 16.81 -15.88
CA ALA A 667 19.67 15.87 -14.88
C ALA A 667 18.61 14.86 -14.43
N LEU A 668 17.36 15.29 -14.20
CA LEU A 668 16.22 14.39 -13.91
C LEU A 668 15.94 13.42 -15.05
N ALA A 669 16.05 13.87 -16.31
CA ALA A 669 15.82 13.01 -17.48
C ALA A 669 16.88 11.91 -17.63
N HIS A 670 18.15 12.17 -17.24
CA HIS A 670 19.28 11.26 -17.46
C HIS A 670 20.23 11.10 -16.24
N PRO A 671 19.76 10.70 -15.04
CA PRO A 671 20.56 10.78 -13.81
C PRO A 671 21.87 9.96 -13.86
N GLU A 672 21.83 8.74 -14.39
CA GLU A 672 23.03 7.88 -14.52
C GLU A 672 24.14 8.56 -15.34
N ARG A 673 23.78 9.17 -16.48
CA ARG A 673 24.76 9.83 -17.37
C ARG A 673 25.38 11.05 -16.71
N PHE A 674 24.57 11.89 -16.07
CA PHE A 674 25.07 13.10 -15.40
C PHE A 674 25.90 12.74 -14.16
N ALA A 675 25.47 11.81 -13.31
CA ALA A 675 26.22 11.41 -12.12
C ALA A 675 27.60 10.80 -12.47
N LEU A 676 27.67 9.91 -13.46
CA LEU A 676 28.94 9.26 -13.85
C LEU A 676 29.95 10.25 -14.46
N VAL A 677 29.48 11.26 -15.20
CA VAL A 677 30.33 12.29 -15.82
C VAL A 677 30.73 13.36 -14.81
N LEU A 678 29.77 13.96 -14.09
CA LEU A 678 30.01 15.11 -13.20
C LEU A 678 30.67 14.72 -11.87
N SER A 679 30.57 13.46 -11.43
CA SER A 679 31.24 13.00 -10.19
C SER A 679 32.77 13.15 -10.20
N SER A 680 33.44 13.33 -11.35
CA SER A 680 34.89 13.54 -11.40
C SER A 680 35.32 14.95 -10.94
N PRO A 681 34.81 16.05 -11.53
CA PRO A 681 35.06 17.39 -10.98
C PRO A 681 34.46 17.59 -9.57
N VAL A 682 33.33 16.96 -9.24
CA VAL A 682 32.76 17.04 -7.88
C VAL A 682 33.66 16.35 -6.83
N ASP A 683 34.17 15.14 -7.08
CA ASP A 683 35.11 14.46 -6.17
C ASP A 683 36.42 15.26 -5.99
N LEU A 684 36.91 15.92 -7.05
CA LEU A 684 38.04 16.85 -6.93
C LEU A 684 37.71 18.06 -6.05
N LEU A 685 36.57 18.71 -6.29
CA LEU A 685 36.15 19.89 -5.54
C LEU A 685 35.88 19.59 -4.05
N ALA A 686 35.26 18.43 -3.76
CA ALA A 686 34.98 17.99 -2.39
C ALA A 686 36.24 17.67 -1.56
N ARG A 687 37.38 17.44 -2.22
CA ARG A 687 38.70 17.36 -1.59
C ARG A 687 39.27 18.76 -1.34
N VAL A 688 39.24 19.65 -2.35
CA VAL A 688 39.77 21.03 -2.28
C VAL A 688 39.02 21.88 -1.24
N LEU A 689 37.69 21.87 -1.27
CA LEU A 689 36.84 22.58 -0.30
C LEU A 689 36.67 21.82 1.03
N GLY A 690 37.20 20.60 1.13
CA GLY A 690 37.08 19.73 2.30
C GLY A 690 37.41 20.42 3.64
N PRO A 691 38.55 21.12 3.79
CA PRO A 691 38.89 21.83 5.02
C PRO A 691 37.88 22.91 5.41
N ILE A 692 37.33 23.64 4.43
CA ILE A 692 36.32 24.69 4.65
C ILE A 692 35.01 24.06 5.10
N VAL A 693 34.59 22.98 4.43
CA VAL A 693 33.36 22.24 4.78
C VAL A 693 33.48 21.62 6.18
N THR A 694 34.63 21.07 6.58
CA THR A 694 34.84 20.59 7.95
C THR A 694 34.65 21.69 9.00
N VAL A 695 35.14 22.90 8.74
CA VAL A 695 34.94 24.06 9.65
C VAL A 695 33.47 24.47 9.70
N LEU A 696 32.78 24.54 8.56
CA LEU A 696 31.35 24.84 8.51
C LEU A 696 30.53 23.78 9.26
N THR A 697 30.80 22.49 9.05
CA THR A 697 30.15 21.39 9.78
C THR A 697 30.43 21.43 11.29
N ALA A 698 31.63 21.84 11.71
CA ALA A 698 31.94 22.02 13.13
C ALA A 698 31.14 23.19 13.75
N ILE A 699 30.97 24.30 13.03
CA ILE A 699 30.11 25.42 13.44
C ILE A 699 28.64 24.97 13.51
N THR A 700 28.14 24.25 12.49
CA THR A 700 26.77 23.71 12.50
C THR A 700 26.53 22.80 13.71
N ARG A 701 27.45 21.86 14.00
CA ARG A 701 27.35 20.99 15.19
C ARG A 701 27.41 21.75 16.52
N ALA A 702 28.16 22.85 16.59
CA ALA A 702 28.17 23.71 17.78
C ALA A 702 26.83 24.45 17.96
N ILE A 703 26.19 24.85 16.85
CA ILE A 703 24.87 25.50 16.87
C ILE A 703 23.75 24.50 17.18
N THR A 704 23.70 23.33 16.54
CA THR A 704 22.62 22.36 16.78
C THR A 704 22.61 21.82 18.21
N ARG A 705 23.79 21.64 18.82
CA ARG A 705 23.92 21.33 20.26
C ARG A 705 23.38 22.42 21.18
N LEU A 706 23.46 23.69 20.77
CA LEU A 706 22.85 24.80 21.50
C LEU A 706 21.31 24.72 21.53
N PHE A 707 20.71 23.98 20.60
CA PHE A 707 19.27 23.71 20.49
C PHE A 707 18.88 22.27 20.86
N GLY A 708 19.80 21.46 21.41
CA GLY A 708 19.53 20.08 21.83
C GLY A 708 19.44 19.05 20.69
N ALA A 709 19.79 19.42 19.46
CA ALA A 709 19.71 18.56 18.28
C ALA A 709 21.08 17.91 17.95
N ASP A 710 21.49 16.92 18.75
CA ASP A 710 22.52 15.95 18.32
C ASP A 710 21.84 14.87 17.47
N VAL A 711 22.03 14.93 16.15
CA VAL A 711 21.56 13.90 15.20
C VAL A 711 22.68 12.88 14.98
N PRO A 712 22.48 11.58 15.27
CA PRO A 712 23.45 10.54 14.96
C PRO A 712 23.78 10.47 13.47
N ALA A 713 25.04 10.20 13.12
CA ALA A 713 25.50 10.17 11.73
C ALA A 713 25.08 8.91 10.94
N GLU A 714 24.55 7.90 11.65
CA GLU A 714 24.03 6.66 11.11
C GLU A 714 22.60 6.48 11.64
N ALA A 715 21.62 6.53 10.75
CA ALA A 715 20.25 6.11 11.06
C ALA A 715 20.23 4.56 11.05
N GLN A 716 20.60 3.98 12.19
CA GLN A 716 20.31 2.59 12.48
C GLN A 716 18.81 2.50 12.77
N ILE A 717 18.08 1.74 11.95
CA ILE A 717 16.63 1.53 12.13
C ILE A 717 16.44 0.86 13.50
N SER A 718 15.69 1.50 14.39
CA SER A 718 15.49 0.97 15.74
C SER A 718 14.46 -0.17 15.76
N ALA A 719 14.36 -0.90 16.86
CA ALA A 719 13.34 -1.95 17.00
C ALA A 719 11.92 -1.38 16.89
N GLU A 720 11.70 -0.15 17.37
CA GLU A 720 10.44 0.58 17.24
C GLU A 720 10.18 1.06 15.80
N GLU A 721 11.21 1.45 15.05
CA GLU A 721 11.06 1.81 13.63
C GLU A 721 10.82 0.55 12.77
N LEU A 722 11.38 -0.61 13.13
CA LEU A 722 11.02 -1.90 12.53
C LEU A 722 9.58 -2.31 12.85
N ARG A 723 9.15 -2.26 14.13
CA ARG A 723 7.75 -2.48 14.55
C ARG A 723 6.79 -1.58 13.75
N LEU A 724 7.09 -0.29 13.61
CA LEU A 724 6.29 0.66 12.82
C LEU A 724 6.27 0.38 11.30
N ILE A 725 7.28 -0.29 10.75
CA ILE A 725 7.30 -0.75 9.35
C ILE A 725 6.44 -2.00 9.18
N VAL A 726 6.42 -2.89 10.17
CA VAL A 726 5.67 -4.14 10.19
C VAL A 726 4.17 -3.88 10.40
N GLU A 727 3.81 -3.07 11.40
CA GLU A 727 2.46 -2.56 11.68
C GLU A 727 1.85 -1.91 10.43
N ARG A 728 2.60 -1.04 9.75
CA ARG A 728 2.18 -0.43 8.46
C ARG A 728 2.11 -1.41 7.30
N GLY A 729 2.80 -2.55 7.38
CA GLY A 729 2.68 -3.66 6.44
C GLY A 729 1.36 -4.40 6.62
N GLY A 730 0.95 -4.65 7.86
CA GLY A 730 -0.37 -5.15 8.22
C GLY A 730 -1.49 -4.20 7.81
N GLU A 731 -1.41 -2.91 8.20
CA GLU A 731 -2.38 -1.87 7.82
C GLU A 731 -2.59 -1.75 6.30
N GLN A 732 -1.56 -2.05 5.50
CA GLN A 732 -1.62 -1.97 4.04
C GLN A 732 -2.02 -3.30 3.36
N GLY A 733 -2.26 -4.37 4.13
CA GLY A 733 -2.56 -5.71 3.61
C GLY A 733 -1.40 -6.32 2.81
N ILE A 734 -0.16 -6.00 3.20
CA ILE A 734 1.08 -6.52 2.62
C ILE A 734 1.58 -7.75 3.40
N LEU A 735 1.28 -7.79 4.70
CA LEU A 735 1.48 -8.94 5.59
C LEU A 735 0.12 -9.48 6.03
N GLU A 736 0.02 -10.79 6.21
CA GLU A 736 -1.13 -11.43 6.86
C GLU A 736 -0.98 -11.32 8.41
N ALA A 737 -2.07 -11.33 9.18
CA ALA A 737 -2.02 -11.02 10.62
C ALA A 737 -1.14 -12.00 11.43
N GLU A 738 -1.06 -13.25 10.98
CA GLU A 738 -0.16 -14.28 11.51
C GLU A 738 1.32 -13.97 11.22
N GLU A 739 1.62 -13.41 10.04
CA GLU A 739 2.98 -12.95 9.68
C GLU A 739 3.39 -11.73 10.52
N GLU A 740 2.47 -10.79 10.73
CA GLU A 740 2.68 -9.62 11.60
C GLU A 740 3.00 -10.05 13.04
N GLN A 741 2.21 -10.99 13.60
CA GLN A 741 2.44 -11.54 14.94
C GLN A 741 3.78 -12.27 15.05
N MET A 742 4.12 -13.17 14.12
CA MET A 742 5.41 -13.87 14.11
C MET A 742 6.59 -12.89 14.02
N ILE A 743 6.49 -11.82 13.22
CA ILE A 743 7.58 -10.83 13.11
C ILE A 743 7.71 -10.00 14.39
N HIS A 744 6.59 -9.63 15.04
CA HIS A 744 6.63 -8.96 16.35
C HIS A 744 7.27 -9.86 17.43
N ALA A 745 6.90 -11.15 17.47
CA ALA A 745 7.46 -12.12 18.40
C ALA A 745 8.99 -12.29 18.22
N VAL A 746 9.47 -12.37 16.97
CA VAL A 746 10.92 -12.42 16.66
C VAL A 746 11.67 -11.15 17.12
N ILE A 747 11.03 -9.98 17.10
CA ILE A 747 11.62 -8.74 17.63
C ILE A 747 11.70 -8.77 19.17
N GLU A 748 10.72 -9.38 19.83
CA GLU A 748 10.62 -9.47 21.31
C GLU A 748 11.47 -10.58 21.92
N LEU A 749 11.85 -11.59 21.14
CA LEU A 749 12.71 -12.71 21.56
C LEU A 749 14.06 -12.28 22.17
N GLY A 750 14.61 -11.15 21.74
CA GLY A 750 15.85 -10.59 22.30
C GLY A 750 15.67 -9.77 23.59
N GLU A 751 14.45 -9.37 23.90
CA GLU A 751 14.12 -8.60 25.12
C GLU A 751 13.85 -9.54 26.31
N ARG A 752 13.11 -10.63 26.04
CA ARG A 752 12.63 -11.64 27.00
C ARG A 752 13.72 -12.55 27.61
N ARG A 753 13.39 -13.18 28.74
CA ARG A 753 14.30 -13.94 29.62
C ARG A 753 13.88 -15.39 29.80
N VAL A 754 14.87 -16.26 30.02
CA VAL A 754 14.70 -17.71 30.22
C VAL A 754 13.74 -18.05 31.37
N HIS A 755 13.74 -17.29 32.47
CA HIS A 755 12.79 -17.51 33.58
C HIS A 755 11.32 -17.18 33.27
N GLU A 756 11.05 -16.45 32.18
CA GLU A 756 9.69 -16.06 31.77
C GLU A 756 8.98 -17.18 31.00
N VAL A 757 9.74 -18.18 30.53
CA VAL A 757 9.28 -19.23 29.59
C VAL A 757 9.64 -20.65 30.03
N MET A 758 10.34 -20.81 31.15
CA MET A 758 10.78 -22.13 31.62
C MET A 758 9.66 -22.92 32.28
N VAL A 759 9.66 -24.24 32.07
CA VAL A 759 8.92 -25.20 32.90
C VAL A 759 9.46 -25.09 34.34
N PRO A 760 8.67 -24.60 35.32
CA PRO A 760 9.21 -24.34 36.65
C PRO A 760 9.57 -25.64 37.38
N ARG A 761 10.56 -25.61 38.26
CA ARG A 761 11.04 -26.74 39.08
C ARG A 761 9.96 -27.71 39.59
N ILE A 762 8.80 -27.19 40.01
CA ILE A 762 7.69 -27.97 40.58
C ILE A 762 6.89 -28.80 39.56
N ALA A 763 7.03 -28.49 38.27
CA ALA A 763 6.39 -29.19 37.15
C ALA A 763 7.35 -30.10 36.36
N ILE A 764 8.64 -30.18 36.76
CA ILE A 764 9.61 -31.04 36.11
C ILE A 764 9.37 -32.51 36.49
N VAL A 765 8.96 -33.32 35.51
CA VAL A 765 9.07 -34.78 35.55
C VAL A 765 10.55 -35.17 35.48
N ALA A 766 11.07 -35.88 36.48
CA ALA A 766 12.46 -36.33 36.53
C ALA A 766 12.63 -37.68 37.25
N LEU A 767 13.64 -38.45 36.84
CA LEU A 767 13.96 -39.78 37.38
C LEU A 767 15.15 -39.74 38.35
N ALA A 768 15.17 -40.63 39.34
CA ALA A 768 16.33 -40.82 40.22
C ALA A 768 17.46 -41.61 39.52
N ALA A 769 18.72 -41.29 39.80
CA ALA A 769 19.88 -41.91 39.17
C ALA A 769 20.23 -43.33 39.65
N ASP A 770 19.39 -43.91 40.51
CA ASP A 770 19.37 -45.31 40.94
C ASP A 770 18.07 -46.06 40.57
N ALA A 771 17.13 -45.39 39.86
CA ALA A 771 15.92 -46.00 39.34
C ALA A 771 16.20 -47.19 38.42
N THR A 772 15.25 -48.12 38.37
CA THR A 772 15.30 -49.32 37.54
C THR A 772 15.03 -49.01 36.06
N PHE A 773 15.35 -49.96 35.18
CA PHE A 773 15.08 -49.83 33.75
C PHE A 773 13.57 -49.86 33.47
N GLU A 774 12.84 -50.60 34.30
CA GLU A 774 11.40 -50.74 34.36
C GLU A 774 10.73 -49.39 34.69
N GLU A 775 11.08 -48.77 35.83
CA GLU A 775 10.54 -47.47 36.24
C GLU A 775 10.81 -46.37 35.20
N ALA A 776 11.99 -46.39 34.55
CA ALA A 776 12.31 -45.46 33.48
C ALA A 776 11.48 -45.65 32.19
N ILE A 777 11.03 -46.88 31.89
CA ILE A 777 10.05 -47.12 30.81
C ILE A 777 8.68 -46.61 31.25
N ASP A 778 8.24 -46.98 32.45
CA ASP A 778 6.91 -46.64 32.95
C ASP A 778 6.69 -45.12 33.00
N THR A 779 7.67 -44.34 33.49
CA THR A 779 7.61 -42.85 33.46
C THR A 779 7.59 -42.30 32.03
N VAL A 780 8.42 -42.81 31.12
CA VAL A 780 8.44 -42.34 29.71
C VAL A 780 7.14 -42.67 28.97
N VAL A 781 6.46 -43.77 29.32
CA VAL A 781 5.19 -44.19 28.72
C VAL A 781 3.98 -43.48 29.35
N GLN A 782 4.03 -43.16 30.65
CA GLN A 782 2.94 -42.46 31.35
C GLN A 782 2.95 -40.95 31.07
N GLU A 783 4.13 -40.32 31.09
CA GLU A 783 4.28 -38.86 30.94
C GLU A 783 4.57 -38.44 29.48
N GLY A 784 4.75 -39.40 28.56
CA GLY A 784 4.96 -39.19 27.12
C GLY A 784 6.28 -38.52 26.70
N HIS A 785 7.07 -38.00 27.64
CA HIS A 785 8.22 -37.15 27.35
C HIS A 785 9.36 -37.86 26.59
N SER A 786 9.74 -37.28 25.44
CA SER A 786 10.89 -37.75 24.64
C SER A 786 12.24 -37.66 25.35
N ARG A 787 12.38 -36.80 26.37
CA ARG A 787 13.63 -36.49 27.10
C ARG A 787 13.27 -36.24 28.57
N VAL A 788 13.93 -36.92 29.50
CA VAL A 788 13.64 -36.85 30.94
C VAL A 788 14.94 -36.53 31.71
N PRO A 789 15.00 -35.46 32.51
CA PRO A 789 16.10 -35.21 33.43
C PRO A 789 16.26 -36.33 34.46
N VAL A 790 17.51 -36.67 34.79
CA VAL A 790 17.86 -37.69 35.78
C VAL A 790 18.73 -37.07 36.85
N TYR A 791 18.29 -37.16 38.10
CA TYR A 791 18.90 -36.46 39.24
C TYR A 791 19.61 -37.40 40.22
N GLY A 792 20.60 -36.86 40.94
CA GLY A 792 21.37 -37.56 41.96
C GLY A 792 20.61 -37.66 43.29
N THR A 793 20.98 -36.81 44.24
CA THR A 793 20.42 -36.80 45.61
C THR A 793 19.12 -35.99 45.71
N SER A 794 18.97 -34.97 44.86
CA SER A 794 17.78 -34.13 44.72
C SER A 794 17.73 -33.56 43.31
N ILE A 795 16.60 -32.95 42.92
CA ILE A 795 16.42 -32.32 41.60
C ILE A 795 17.42 -31.19 41.29
N ASP A 796 18.08 -30.61 42.31
CA ASP A 796 19.19 -29.66 42.14
C ASP A 796 20.46 -30.30 41.56
N GLU A 797 20.59 -31.63 41.65
CA GLU A 797 21.74 -32.41 41.19
C GLU A 797 21.39 -33.18 39.92
N VAL A 798 21.04 -32.50 38.81
CA VAL A 798 20.79 -33.17 37.52
C VAL A 798 22.08 -33.79 36.98
N VAL A 799 22.20 -35.11 37.03
CA VAL A 799 23.40 -35.85 36.61
C VAL A 799 23.41 -36.22 35.12
N GLY A 800 22.26 -36.13 34.44
CA GLY A 800 22.15 -36.35 33.00
C GLY A 800 20.72 -36.32 32.48
N ILE A 801 20.56 -36.40 31.16
CA ILE A 801 19.27 -36.51 30.49
C ILE A 801 19.13 -37.89 29.87
N LEU A 802 18.04 -38.60 30.17
CA LEU A 802 17.64 -39.83 29.51
C LEU A 802 16.79 -39.51 28.29
N TYR A 803 17.03 -40.18 27.16
CA TYR A 803 16.22 -40.01 25.93
C TYR A 803 15.36 -41.26 25.73
N ALA A 804 14.06 -41.10 25.53
CA ALA A 804 13.11 -42.21 25.36
C ALA A 804 13.55 -43.21 24.27
N LYS A 805 14.04 -42.69 23.13
CA LYS A 805 14.52 -43.51 22.01
C LYS A 805 15.74 -44.39 22.32
N ASP A 806 16.52 -44.05 23.34
CA ASP A 806 17.71 -44.82 23.73
C ASP A 806 17.33 -46.04 24.61
N LEU A 807 16.07 -46.13 25.08
CA LEU A 807 15.49 -47.32 25.72
C LEU A 807 15.00 -48.35 24.69
N LEU A 808 14.47 -47.90 23.56
CA LEU A 808 13.82 -48.73 22.52
C LEU A 808 14.63 -49.97 22.06
N PRO A 809 15.97 -49.92 21.89
CA PRO A 809 16.73 -51.11 21.48
C PRO A 809 16.56 -52.31 22.43
N PHE A 810 16.40 -52.04 23.73
CA PHE A 810 16.30 -53.06 24.79
C PHE A 810 14.86 -53.55 25.02
N LEU A 811 13.87 -52.99 24.33
CA LEU A 811 12.49 -53.47 24.33
C LEU A 811 12.23 -54.59 23.31
N LYS A 812 13.11 -54.71 22.30
CA LYS A 812 12.89 -55.60 21.15
C LYS A 812 13.33 -57.04 21.38
N ASP A 813 14.35 -57.25 22.22
CA ASP A 813 14.94 -58.57 22.49
C ASP A 813 15.06 -58.79 24.00
N SER A 814 14.22 -59.67 24.55
CA SER A 814 14.13 -59.93 26.00
C SER A 814 15.31 -60.71 26.59
N SER A 815 16.39 -60.88 25.82
CA SER A 815 17.51 -61.77 26.09
C SER A 815 18.82 -61.06 26.47
N ASP A 816 18.94 -59.77 26.16
CA ASP A 816 20.13 -58.96 26.49
C ASP A 816 20.05 -58.37 27.91
N PRO A 817 21.16 -58.29 28.65
CA PRO A 817 21.17 -57.76 30.01
C PRO A 817 20.99 -56.23 30.02
N ARG A 818 19.87 -55.77 30.59
CA ARG A 818 19.49 -54.35 30.70
C ARG A 818 20.64 -53.51 31.29
N PRO A 819 21.09 -52.44 30.61
CA PRO A 819 22.17 -51.60 31.14
C PRO A 819 21.66 -50.73 32.30
N PRO A 820 22.50 -50.43 33.32
CA PRO A 820 22.14 -49.44 34.33
C PRO A 820 21.99 -48.06 33.68
N LEU A 821 20.92 -47.32 34.04
CA LEU A 821 20.51 -46.06 33.39
C LEU A 821 21.66 -45.06 33.21
N ARG A 822 22.58 -44.97 34.17
CA ARG A 822 23.80 -44.14 34.13
C ARG A 822 24.68 -44.34 32.89
N LYS A 823 24.54 -45.43 32.12
CA LYS A 823 25.23 -45.64 30.84
C LYS A 823 24.50 -45.09 29.61
N LEU A 824 23.21 -44.75 29.75
CA LEU A 824 22.36 -44.18 28.70
C LEU A 824 22.17 -42.67 28.85
N LEU A 825 22.58 -42.09 29.99
CA LEU A 825 22.47 -40.65 30.23
C LEU A 825 23.39 -39.85 29.31
N ARG A 826 22.85 -38.74 28.79
CA ARG A 826 23.57 -37.72 28.02
C ARG A 826 23.88 -36.54 28.93
N THR A 827 25.01 -35.87 28.69
CA THR A 827 25.44 -34.70 29.48
C THR A 827 24.37 -33.58 29.42
N PRO A 828 23.92 -33.04 30.56
CA PRO A 828 22.95 -31.96 30.56
C PRO A 828 23.64 -30.63 30.18
N VAL A 829 22.85 -29.69 29.66
CA VAL A 829 23.28 -28.30 29.46
C VAL A 829 22.64 -27.44 30.53
N PHE A 830 23.44 -26.61 31.20
CA PHE A 830 22.99 -25.69 32.24
C PHE A 830 23.10 -24.25 31.76
N VAL A 831 22.09 -23.44 32.06
CA VAL A 831 22.00 -22.01 31.72
C VAL A 831 21.42 -21.20 32.88
N PRO A 832 21.80 -19.92 33.07
CA PRO A 832 21.25 -19.09 34.14
C PRO A 832 19.88 -18.51 33.77
N GLU A 833 18.99 -18.36 34.75
CA GLU A 833 17.61 -17.88 34.56
C GLU A 833 17.47 -16.44 33.99
N GLY A 834 18.55 -15.64 34.07
CA GLY A 834 18.67 -14.31 33.48
C GLY A 834 19.19 -14.25 32.03
N MET A 835 19.53 -15.40 31.42
CA MET A 835 19.86 -15.48 29.99
C MET A 835 18.66 -15.02 29.14
N SER A 836 18.90 -14.46 27.96
CA SER A 836 17.84 -14.14 27.00
C SER A 836 17.47 -15.35 26.13
N ILE A 837 16.25 -15.34 25.60
CA ILE A 837 15.69 -16.44 24.81
C ILE A 837 16.49 -16.65 23.51
N ASP A 838 16.97 -15.56 22.89
CA ASP A 838 17.83 -15.60 21.70
C ASP A 838 19.18 -16.31 21.93
N ASP A 839 19.89 -15.96 23.01
CA ASP A 839 21.17 -16.58 23.41
C ASP A 839 20.98 -18.08 23.72
N LEU A 840 19.88 -18.45 24.39
CA LEU A 840 19.56 -19.85 24.69
C LEU A 840 19.28 -20.65 23.41
N LEU A 841 18.46 -20.12 22.50
CA LEU A 841 18.13 -20.76 21.23
C LEU A 841 19.40 -21.00 20.40
N HIS A 842 20.29 -20.01 20.30
CA HIS A 842 21.59 -20.15 19.65
C HIS A 842 22.49 -21.19 20.34
N GLU A 843 22.48 -21.28 21.68
CA GLU A 843 23.30 -22.25 22.42
C GLU A 843 22.80 -23.69 22.26
N LEU A 844 21.48 -23.91 22.28
CA LEU A 844 20.86 -25.21 21.99
C LEU A 844 21.20 -25.67 20.57
N GLN A 845 21.02 -24.79 19.57
CA GLN A 845 21.40 -25.06 18.17
C GLN A 845 22.90 -25.36 18.02
N ARG A 846 23.77 -24.56 18.65
CA ARG A 846 25.24 -24.71 18.60
C ARG A 846 25.71 -26.02 19.20
N ARG A 847 25.12 -26.43 20.33
CA ARG A 847 25.42 -27.71 21.01
C ARG A 847 24.68 -28.91 20.42
N LYS A 848 23.67 -28.69 19.57
CA LYS A 848 22.78 -29.70 18.98
C LYS A 848 22.03 -30.51 20.05
N VAL A 849 21.54 -29.80 21.05
CA VAL A 849 20.62 -30.32 22.08
C VAL A 849 19.29 -29.58 22.01
N HIS A 850 18.26 -30.18 22.60
CA HIS A 850 16.87 -29.68 22.56
C HIS A 850 16.31 -29.46 23.98
N LEU A 851 17.18 -29.42 25.00
CA LEU A 851 16.78 -29.25 26.40
C LEU A 851 17.96 -28.68 27.20
N ALA A 852 17.71 -27.66 28.01
CA ALA A 852 18.61 -27.13 29.01
C ALA A 852 17.93 -27.09 30.39
N ILE A 853 18.73 -27.26 31.44
CA ILE A 853 18.32 -27.07 32.83
C ILE A 853 18.65 -25.62 33.22
N VAL A 854 17.68 -24.92 33.79
CA VAL A 854 17.82 -23.54 34.24
C VAL A 854 18.30 -23.53 35.69
N LEU A 855 19.34 -22.76 35.96
CA LEU A 855 19.90 -22.55 37.29
C LEU A 855 19.51 -21.19 37.88
N ASP A 856 19.17 -21.18 39.16
CA ASP A 856 18.94 -19.98 39.96
C ASP A 856 20.27 -19.29 40.37
N GLU A 857 20.17 -18.09 40.98
CA GLU A 857 21.32 -17.33 41.51
C GLU A 857 22.20 -18.11 42.53
N TYR A 858 21.69 -19.19 43.13
CA TYR A 858 22.38 -20.02 44.11
C TYR A 858 22.96 -21.32 43.52
N GLY A 859 22.69 -21.60 42.24
CA GLY A 859 23.09 -22.82 41.54
C GLY A 859 22.17 -24.02 41.78
N GLY A 860 20.98 -23.81 42.35
CA GLY A 860 19.90 -24.79 42.38
C GLY A 860 19.16 -24.88 41.03
N THR A 861 18.32 -25.89 40.86
CA THR A 861 17.49 -26.01 39.64
C THR A 861 16.22 -25.18 39.77
N ALA A 862 16.11 -24.14 38.93
CA ALA A 862 14.98 -23.23 38.83
C ALA A 862 13.87 -23.76 37.91
N GLY A 863 14.27 -24.42 36.82
CA GLY A 863 13.37 -24.91 35.78
C GLY A 863 14.10 -25.72 34.70
N LEU A 864 13.40 -26.02 33.60
CA LEU A 864 14.01 -26.46 32.34
C LEU A 864 13.36 -25.73 31.16
N VAL A 865 14.06 -25.70 30.03
CA VAL A 865 13.52 -25.21 28.74
C VAL A 865 13.92 -26.17 27.63
N THR A 866 13.02 -26.45 26.71
CA THR A 866 13.27 -27.23 25.49
C THR A 866 13.62 -26.33 24.31
N ILE A 867 13.85 -26.86 23.10
CA ILE A 867 13.90 -26.00 21.89
C ILE A 867 12.49 -25.79 21.31
N GLU A 868 11.58 -26.68 21.67
CA GLU A 868 10.18 -26.65 21.28
C GLU A 868 9.48 -25.45 21.97
N ASP A 869 9.65 -25.23 23.28
CA ASP A 869 9.16 -24.05 24.04
C ASP A 869 9.66 -22.71 23.44
N LEU A 870 10.90 -22.68 22.94
CA LEU A 870 11.53 -21.46 22.38
C LEU A 870 11.04 -21.12 20.96
N LEU A 871 10.34 -22.04 20.30
CA LEU A 871 9.74 -21.85 18.97
C LEU A 871 8.26 -21.51 19.07
N GLU A 872 7.56 -22.04 20.08
CA GLU A 872 6.21 -21.64 20.47
C GLU A 872 6.12 -20.12 20.73
N GLU A 873 7.13 -19.55 21.40
CA GLU A 873 7.27 -18.10 21.62
C GLU A 873 7.55 -17.26 20.35
N ILE A 874 7.63 -17.90 19.18
CA ILE A 874 7.70 -17.26 17.85
C ILE A 874 6.44 -17.53 17.03
N VAL A 875 5.91 -18.75 17.09
CA VAL A 875 4.89 -19.29 16.18
C VAL A 875 3.49 -19.29 16.79
N GLY A 876 3.37 -19.19 18.11
CA GLY A 876 2.17 -19.51 18.86
C GLY A 876 2.11 -21.00 19.24
N GLU A 877 1.06 -21.37 20.00
CA GLU A 877 0.80 -22.72 20.51
C GLU A 877 0.90 -23.78 19.40
N ILE A 878 1.83 -24.73 19.54
CA ILE A 878 2.10 -25.74 18.49
C ILE A 878 1.32 -27.02 18.78
N GLN A 879 0.06 -27.07 18.34
CA GLN A 879 -0.81 -28.25 18.48
C GLN A 879 -0.19 -29.51 17.83
N ASP A 880 -0.13 -30.61 18.58
CA ASP A 880 0.31 -31.93 18.12
C ASP A 880 -0.86 -32.73 17.49
N GLU A 881 -0.55 -33.80 16.77
CA GLU A 881 -1.52 -34.70 16.11
C GLU A 881 -2.50 -35.41 17.08
N TYR A 882 -2.31 -35.22 18.40
CA TYR A 882 -3.07 -35.84 19.49
C TYR A 882 -3.84 -34.83 20.35
N ASP A 883 -3.67 -33.52 20.13
CA ASP A 883 -4.39 -32.51 20.89
C ASP A 883 -5.86 -32.46 20.47
N VAL A 884 -6.73 -32.38 21.48
CA VAL A 884 -8.18 -32.32 21.28
C VAL A 884 -8.59 -30.85 21.31
N GLU A 885 -9.06 -30.33 20.18
CA GLU A 885 -9.67 -28.99 20.10
C GLU A 885 -10.75 -28.84 21.20
N GLU A 886 -10.48 -28.06 22.26
CA GLU A 886 -11.57 -27.53 23.09
C GLU A 886 -12.35 -26.52 22.23
N PRO A 887 -13.64 -26.76 21.92
CA PRO A 887 -14.34 -25.90 20.99
C PRO A 887 -14.60 -24.54 21.65
N MET A 888 -13.99 -23.48 21.10
CA MET A 888 -14.08 -22.07 21.54
C MET A 888 -15.51 -21.57 21.85
N VAL A 889 -16.54 -22.24 21.34
CA VAL A 889 -17.94 -21.96 21.62
C VAL A 889 -18.64 -23.23 22.13
N VAL A 890 -18.49 -23.52 23.43
CA VAL A 890 -19.19 -24.64 24.08
C VAL A 890 -20.65 -24.26 24.26
N ARG A 891 -21.52 -24.71 23.35
CA ARG A 891 -22.96 -24.44 23.42
C ARG A 891 -23.61 -25.14 24.62
N LEU A 892 -24.12 -24.37 25.57
CA LEU A 892 -24.68 -24.85 26.84
C LEU A 892 -26.20 -25.09 26.74
N SER A 893 -26.89 -24.32 25.90
CA SER A 893 -28.31 -24.51 25.57
C SER A 893 -28.62 -23.98 24.16
N ASP A 894 -29.89 -24.02 23.74
CA ASP A 894 -30.28 -23.41 22.46
C ASP A 894 -29.99 -21.90 22.42
N ASP A 895 -30.06 -21.20 23.56
CA ASP A 895 -29.91 -19.75 23.67
C ASP A 895 -28.60 -19.29 24.36
N GLU A 896 -27.78 -20.21 24.92
CA GLU A 896 -26.52 -19.88 25.61
C GLU A 896 -25.32 -20.72 25.12
N ALA A 897 -24.14 -20.10 25.11
CA ALA A 897 -22.85 -20.76 24.94
C ALA A 897 -21.79 -20.14 25.87
N ARG A 898 -20.84 -20.96 26.35
CA ARG A 898 -19.56 -20.47 26.87
C ARG A 898 -18.69 -20.09 25.67
N VAL A 899 -18.05 -18.93 25.76
CA VAL A 899 -16.95 -18.54 24.89
C VAL A 899 -15.78 -18.22 25.82
N ASP A 900 -14.60 -18.74 25.52
CA ASP A 900 -13.34 -18.39 26.18
C ASP A 900 -12.54 -17.44 25.29
#